data_AF-A0AAD9P9M3-F1
#
_entry.id   AF-A0AAD9P9M3-F1
#
_cell.length_a   1.000
_cell.length_b   1.000
_cell.length_c   1.000
_cell.angle_alpha   90.00
_cell.angle_beta   90.00
_cell.angle_gamma   90.00
#
_symmetry.space_group_name_H-M   'P 1'
#
loop_
_entity.id
_entity.type
_entity.pdbx_description
1 polymer ?
#
loop_
_entity_poly.entity_id
_entity_poly.type
_entity_poly.pdbx_seq_one_letter_code
_entity_poly.pdbx_strand_id
1 'polypeptide(L)'
;MLLHRILIVLSLAIVVASYAKNETVTIKKTVYLLCISLENFIRMYEMSAILQFSLDVVKNRTDLLPGYNLQIICGFTQKFVSVTIFYKEFITQISNPPTKIMVIGPMFTPEAKVIAETSALYNLVEISYFVTSPQMSDSEKYPYFARTIESTALRNPAMIQVLNYFNWTKVAIISQNLDYVLPASDNLKHLLKKDNITLLSALTFDNSATQVIRQIKESAARIIIIFAGHVLARHVLCEVYRQGVYGPRHQWLIWERNAYMKLSEGKFVGMGCTKQQVLAACNFLIAFSPAKPSKEDEDTIIGDSGYTTTELRQKYSEYLDQHGYNQSILSTSAFDAIWAAAKALNASIERLQPNETIDQFTYDNNRMTKIFFNSLTNLQFEGASGHISFDEKGDRSSMIVISQHFSDGSDKEVGRYNPDDNSLTWSKQFPVRFPGGRPPPDADILITNTIKMDKVLFWVGTCFASLGIVFCTGCVAFNIYYSKLRVIKMSSPKINTLIAIGCGMSLLFIPLLGIDNHESVGSNSMCTVRLVVLVCGFTFAYGGMFAKTWRVHVIFTNKKPLKRPVRDAHLMAFVGVVLLLDVILLVAWQVTDPLVVHLFDINHEVQADGAIINRQAYICSSTYVDQWTGVLCGFKALLLIFGIFFAWETRKVRIEALNDSKEIGICVYNIMIMSFVSVPIYRLLPMQQMNMSFGIISTSVFVCTITTLLLVFGPKMQLVVTGGEKVDDCAVLPFASSVNQKKKSMVAGAMSSVVDDCRGPSTSSRC
;
A
#
# COMPACT_ATOMS: atom_id res chain seq x y z
N MET A 1 -10.70 98.16 60.43
CA MET A 1 -11.43 98.03 59.15
C MET A 1 -10.53 97.64 57.96
N LEU A 2 -9.30 98.13 57.84
CA LEU A 2 -8.40 97.76 56.72
C LEU A 2 -8.02 96.26 56.71
N LEU A 3 -7.72 95.68 57.88
CA LEU A 3 -7.32 94.26 58.00
C LEU A 3 -8.43 93.28 57.57
N HIS A 4 -9.69 93.63 57.82
CA HIS A 4 -10.83 92.78 57.50
C HIS A 4 -11.12 92.78 55.98
N ARG A 5 -10.88 93.91 55.31
CA ARG A 5 -10.99 94.00 53.84
C ARG A 5 -9.86 93.24 53.13
N ILE A 6 -8.65 93.25 53.69
CA ILE A 6 -7.51 92.50 53.14
C ILE A 6 -7.73 90.98 53.28
N LEU A 7 -8.25 90.51 54.41
CA LEU A 7 -8.58 89.10 54.63
C LEU A 7 -9.69 88.58 53.71
N ILE A 8 -10.68 89.40 53.38
CA ILE A 8 -11.76 89.04 52.43
C ILE A 8 -11.24 88.99 50.98
N VAL A 9 -10.32 89.89 50.60
CA VAL A 9 -9.72 89.87 49.26
C VAL A 9 -8.76 88.69 49.10
N LEU A 10 -7.99 88.35 50.14
CA LEU A 10 -7.13 87.16 50.14
C LEU A 10 -7.93 85.85 50.14
N SER A 11 -9.04 85.77 50.88
CA SER A 11 -9.89 84.58 50.85
C SER A 11 -10.62 84.44 49.52
N LEU A 12 -11.10 85.53 48.90
CA LEU A 12 -11.63 85.48 47.53
C LEU A 12 -10.55 85.09 46.51
N ALA A 13 -9.33 85.64 46.62
CA ALA A 13 -8.24 85.30 45.70
C ALA A 13 -7.81 83.83 45.83
N ILE A 14 -7.79 83.27 47.04
CA ILE A 14 -7.50 81.86 47.29
C ILE A 14 -8.65 80.97 46.81
N VAL A 15 -9.92 81.39 46.99
CA VAL A 15 -11.08 80.66 46.48
C VAL A 15 -11.12 80.69 44.94
N VAL A 16 -10.80 81.82 44.31
CA VAL A 16 -10.73 81.95 42.84
C VAL A 16 -9.51 81.19 42.27
N ALA A 17 -8.36 81.19 42.95
CA ALA A 17 -7.21 80.38 42.56
C ALA A 17 -7.41 78.88 42.80
N SER A 18 -8.23 78.50 43.79
CA SER A 18 -8.66 77.12 44.04
C SER A 18 -9.71 76.66 43.03
N TYR A 19 -10.63 77.56 42.61
CA TYR A 19 -11.62 77.27 41.56
C TYR A 19 -11.00 77.23 40.16
N ALA A 20 -9.98 78.04 39.87
CA ALA A 20 -9.27 78.02 38.59
C ALA A 20 -8.38 76.77 38.40
N LYS A 21 -8.26 75.91 39.42
CA LYS A 21 -7.49 74.66 39.37
C LYS A 21 -8.34 73.42 39.04
N ASN A 22 -9.64 73.59 38.81
CA ASN A 22 -10.53 72.52 38.36
C ASN A 22 -10.95 72.71 36.90
N GLU A 23 -10.57 71.72 36.10
CA GLU A 23 -11.09 71.41 34.76
C GLU A 23 -10.83 72.45 33.66
N THR A 24 -9.61 72.46 33.14
CA THR A 24 -9.50 72.53 31.68
C THR A 24 -10.23 71.30 31.13
N VAL A 25 -11.50 71.46 30.76
CA VAL A 25 -12.24 70.48 29.97
C VAL A 25 -11.51 70.38 28.63
N THR A 26 -10.50 69.52 28.57
CA THR A 26 -9.83 69.16 27.31
C THR A 26 -10.89 68.50 26.45
N ILE A 27 -11.44 69.27 25.50
CA ILE A 27 -12.42 68.77 24.54
C ILE A 27 -11.72 67.68 23.74
N LYS A 28 -12.11 66.42 24.00
CA LYS A 28 -11.58 65.27 23.26
C LYS A 28 -12.05 65.37 21.81
N LYS A 29 -11.12 65.25 20.87
CA LYS A 29 -11.43 65.21 19.43
C LYS A 29 -12.04 63.85 19.07
N THR A 30 -13.10 63.82 18.28
CA THR A 30 -13.78 62.56 17.93
C THR A 30 -13.18 61.93 16.68
N VAL A 31 -12.92 60.63 16.72
CA VAL A 31 -12.37 59.83 15.63
C VAL A 31 -13.32 58.67 15.34
N TYR A 32 -13.60 58.40 14.06
CA TYR A 32 -14.67 57.49 13.66
C TYR A 32 -14.15 56.22 12.98
N LEU A 33 -14.56 55.06 13.49
CA LEU A 33 -14.43 53.76 12.85
C LEU A 33 -15.68 53.47 12.01
N LEU A 34 -15.50 52.78 10.89
CA LEU A 34 -16.60 52.27 10.07
C LEU A 34 -16.86 50.80 10.39
N CYS A 35 -18.12 50.43 10.50
CA CYS A 35 -18.60 49.05 10.57
C CYS A 35 -19.72 48.89 9.54
N ILE A 36 -19.84 47.72 8.91
CA ILE A 36 -20.97 47.41 8.04
C ILE A 36 -21.50 46.03 8.42
N SER A 37 -22.78 45.95 8.75
CA SER A 37 -23.43 44.74 9.24
C SER A 37 -24.71 44.42 8.46
N LEU A 38 -25.12 43.15 8.44
CA LEU A 38 -26.36 42.72 7.81
C LEU A 38 -27.50 42.75 8.84
N GLU A 39 -28.57 43.43 8.49
CA GLU A 39 -29.80 43.56 9.28
C GLU A 39 -30.66 42.28 9.09
N ASN A 40 -30.95 41.58 10.20
CA ASN A 40 -31.81 40.37 10.31
C ASN A 40 -31.18 38.97 10.25
N PHE A 41 -29.86 38.80 10.37
CA PHE A 41 -29.35 37.50 10.86
C PHE A 41 -29.34 37.58 12.40
N ILE A 42 -29.99 36.66 13.11
CA ILE A 42 -30.15 36.71 14.58
C ILE A 42 -28.78 36.90 15.28
N ARG A 43 -27.69 36.36 14.70
CA ARG A 43 -26.30 36.53 15.18
C ARG A 43 -25.61 37.87 14.85
N MET A 44 -26.18 38.75 14.03
CA MET A 44 -25.51 39.97 13.53
C MET A 44 -25.91 41.26 14.27
N TYR A 45 -27.12 41.32 14.84
CA TYR A 45 -27.44 42.32 15.88
C TYR A 45 -26.54 42.12 17.12
N GLU A 46 -26.22 40.86 17.42
CA GLU A 46 -25.27 40.49 18.47
C GLU A 46 -23.85 41.03 18.15
N MET A 47 -23.43 41.10 16.88
CA MET A 47 -22.08 41.56 16.52
C MET A 47 -21.92 43.08 16.63
N SER A 48 -22.91 43.86 16.23
CA SER A 48 -22.89 45.31 16.48
C SER A 48 -22.87 45.62 17.98
N ALA A 49 -23.58 44.82 18.80
CA ALA A 49 -23.54 44.95 20.25
C ALA A 49 -22.15 44.65 20.82
N ILE A 50 -21.44 43.62 20.30
CA ILE A 50 -20.05 43.33 20.71
C ILE A 50 -19.12 44.48 20.38
N LEU A 51 -19.20 45.05 19.17
CA LEU A 51 -18.33 46.15 18.77
C LEU A 51 -18.58 47.41 19.63
N GLN A 52 -19.84 47.72 19.95
CA GLN A 52 -20.19 48.84 20.83
C GLN A 52 -19.75 48.59 22.28
N PHE A 53 -20.00 47.40 22.83
CA PHE A 53 -19.50 47.01 24.15
C PHE A 53 -17.99 47.15 24.25
N SER A 54 -17.26 46.64 23.24
CA SER A 54 -15.79 46.71 23.20
C SER A 54 -15.30 48.16 23.15
N LEU A 55 -16.00 49.01 22.40
CA LEU A 55 -15.71 50.44 22.33
C LEU A 55 -15.96 51.14 23.67
N ASP A 56 -17.03 50.80 24.39
CA ASP A 56 -17.33 51.38 25.69
C ASP A 56 -16.29 51.00 26.75
N VAL A 57 -15.77 49.77 26.69
CA VAL A 57 -14.61 49.35 27.50
C VAL A 57 -13.37 50.18 27.18
N VAL A 58 -13.09 50.43 25.90
CA VAL A 58 -11.97 51.30 25.46
C VAL A 58 -12.16 52.74 25.94
N LYS A 59 -13.35 53.32 25.82
CA LYS A 59 -13.63 54.70 26.26
C LYS A 59 -13.42 54.93 27.75
N ASN A 60 -13.59 53.89 28.57
CA ASN A 60 -13.39 53.97 30.01
C ASN A 60 -11.92 54.00 30.43
N ARG A 61 -10.98 53.75 29.50
CA ARG A 61 -9.54 53.83 29.74
C ARG A 61 -9.05 55.28 29.59
N THR A 62 -8.21 55.71 30.52
CA THR A 62 -7.60 57.06 30.52
C THR A 62 -6.22 57.09 29.88
N ASP A 63 -5.56 55.94 29.80
CA ASP A 63 -4.22 55.71 29.23
C ASP A 63 -4.23 55.47 27.71
N LEU A 64 -5.39 55.11 27.13
CA LEU A 64 -5.53 54.80 25.72
C LEU A 64 -6.22 55.97 24.97
N LEU A 65 -5.57 56.48 23.92
CA LEU A 65 -6.03 57.62 23.12
C LEU A 65 -6.31 58.89 23.95
N PRO A 66 -5.33 59.40 24.72
CA PRO A 66 -5.51 60.62 25.49
C PRO A 66 -5.82 61.80 24.57
N GLY A 67 -6.89 62.55 24.87
CA GLY A 67 -7.34 63.68 24.06
C GLY A 67 -8.24 63.31 22.86
N TYR A 68 -8.54 62.03 22.64
CA TYR A 68 -9.47 61.59 21.59
C TYR A 68 -10.63 60.77 22.14
N ASN A 69 -11.78 60.81 21.44
CA ASN A 69 -12.94 59.99 21.69
C ASN A 69 -13.18 59.09 20.47
N LEU A 70 -13.09 57.78 20.66
CA LEU A 70 -13.31 56.82 19.58
C LEU A 70 -14.81 56.51 19.47
N GLN A 71 -15.35 56.60 18.25
CA GLN A 71 -16.73 56.25 17.94
C GLN A 71 -16.78 55.26 16.78
N ILE A 72 -17.78 54.38 16.76
CA ILE A 72 -18.01 53.47 15.63
C ILE A 72 -19.37 53.77 15.00
N ILE A 73 -19.36 53.94 13.68
CA ILE A 73 -20.56 54.15 12.87
C ILE A 73 -20.82 52.86 12.11
N CYS A 74 -21.98 52.25 12.33
CA CYS A 74 -22.37 51.02 11.66
C CYS A 74 -23.42 51.30 10.58
N GLY A 75 -23.10 50.98 9.33
CA GLY A 75 -24.07 50.88 8.24
C GLY A 75 -24.79 49.53 8.28
N PHE A 76 -26.10 49.53 8.04
CA PHE A 76 -26.92 48.31 8.08
C PHE A 76 -27.57 48.05 6.72
N THR A 77 -27.48 46.81 6.25
CA THR A 77 -28.10 46.39 4.97
C THR A 77 -29.19 45.33 5.20
N GLN A 78 -30.37 45.46 4.58
CA GLN A 78 -31.49 44.50 4.70
C GLN A 78 -31.20 43.12 4.06
N LYS A 79 -31.90 42.05 4.50
CA LYS A 79 -31.68 40.60 4.20
C LYS A 79 -31.15 40.22 2.80
N PHE A 80 -30.30 39.17 2.78
CA PHE A 80 -29.68 38.51 1.62
C PHE A 80 -29.07 39.50 0.62
N VAL A 81 -27.90 40.00 1.01
CA VAL A 81 -27.22 41.02 0.26
C VAL A 81 -26.25 40.39 -0.73
N SER A 82 -26.56 40.55 -2.02
CA SER A 82 -25.53 40.52 -3.07
C SER A 82 -24.40 41.47 -2.68
N VAL A 83 -23.15 41.08 -2.85
CA VAL A 83 -21.94 41.90 -2.59
C VAL A 83 -22.10 43.37 -3.05
N THR A 84 -22.89 43.61 -4.09
CA THR A 84 -23.27 44.93 -4.59
C THR A 84 -23.97 45.85 -3.57
N ILE A 85 -24.94 45.37 -2.77
CA ILE A 85 -25.63 46.24 -1.80
C ILE A 85 -24.71 46.53 -0.62
N PHE A 86 -23.87 45.55 -0.22
CA PHE A 86 -22.85 45.75 0.81
C PHE A 86 -21.86 46.84 0.38
N TYR A 87 -21.39 46.76 -0.86
CA TYR A 87 -20.55 47.78 -1.47
C TYR A 87 -21.23 49.16 -1.55
N LYS A 88 -22.51 49.21 -1.95
CA LYS A 88 -23.28 50.47 -1.99
C LYS A 88 -23.36 51.12 -0.61
N GLU A 89 -23.61 50.34 0.43
CA GLU A 89 -23.65 50.86 1.80
C GLU A 89 -22.28 51.38 2.24
N PHE A 90 -21.20 50.67 1.92
CA PHE A 90 -19.83 51.15 2.15
C PHE A 90 -19.59 52.52 1.52
N ILE A 91 -19.88 52.66 0.22
CA ILE A 91 -19.71 53.93 -0.49
C ILE A 91 -20.59 55.03 0.12
N THR A 92 -21.80 54.71 0.55
CA THR A 92 -22.72 55.66 1.20
C THR A 92 -22.12 56.17 2.52
N GLN A 93 -21.58 55.28 3.35
CA GLN A 93 -20.97 55.65 4.63
C GLN A 93 -19.66 56.43 4.45
N ILE A 94 -18.86 56.11 3.43
CA ILE A 94 -17.63 56.85 3.09
C ILE A 94 -17.95 58.24 2.54
N SER A 95 -19.01 58.37 1.73
CA SER A 95 -19.40 59.66 1.14
C SER A 95 -20.02 60.63 2.14
N ASN A 96 -20.64 60.11 3.21
CA ASN A 96 -21.30 60.92 4.23
C ASN A 96 -20.32 61.32 5.35
N PRO A 97 -20.31 62.59 5.79
CA PRO A 97 -19.55 62.99 6.97
C PRO A 97 -20.08 62.29 8.23
N PRO A 98 -19.28 62.12 9.30
CA PRO A 98 -17.86 62.51 9.43
C PRO A 98 -16.91 61.56 8.69
N THR A 99 -15.63 61.92 8.52
CA THR A 99 -14.59 61.04 7.92
C THR A 99 -14.31 59.85 8.82
N LYS A 100 -14.28 58.63 8.24
CA LYS A 100 -13.94 57.38 8.94
C LYS A 100 -12.46 57.08 8.70
N ILE A 101 -11.75 56.61 9.71
CA ILE A 101 -10.29 56.39 9.66
C ILE A 101 -9.86 54.94 9.44
N MET A 102 -10.72 53.98 9.81
CA MET A 102 -10.49 52.54 9.70
C MET A 102 -11.83 51.83 9.51
N VAL A 103 -11.78 50.62 8.96
CA VAL A 103 -12.92 49.73 8.75
C VAL A 103 -12.78 48.52 9.66
N ILE A 104 -13.84 48.18 10.39
CA ILE A 104 -13.92 47.00 11.26
C ILE A 104 -14.92 46.01 10.66
N GLY A 105 -14.45 44.81 10.31
CA GLY A 105 -15.19 43.88 9.46
C GLY A 105 -14.83 44.05 7.97
N PRO A 106 -15.55 43.38 7.04
CA PRO A 106 -16.78 42.63 7.24
C PRO A 106 -16.54 41.17 7.68
N MET A 107 -17.63 40.40 7.83
CA MET A 107 -17.62 39.04 8.39
C MET A 107 -17.45 37.92 7.35
N PHE A 108 -17.82 38.17 6.10
CA PHE A 108 -17.87 37.17 5.04
C PHE A 108 -16.84 37.48 3.96
N THR A 109 -16.26 36.44 3.37
CA THR A 109 -15.13 36.57 2.43
C THR A 109 -15.50 37.31 1.13
N PRO A 110 -16.64 37.06 0.47
CA PRO A 110 -17.00 37.77 -0.76
C PRO A 110 -17.08 39.29 -0.59
N GLU A 111 -17.67 39.74 0.51
CA GLU A 111 -17.81 41.14 0.89
C GLU A 111 -16.45 41.72 1.27
N ALA A 112 -15.66 41.01 2.06
CA ALA A 112 -14.33 41.46 2.49
C ALA A 112 -13.39 41.71 1.31
N LYS A 113 -13.42 40.86 0.28
CA LYS A 113 -12.61 41.08 -0.93
C LYS A 113 -12.93 42.43 -1.58
N VAL A 114 -14.22 42.73 -1.76
CA VAL A 114 -14.65 43.97 -2.42
C VAL A 114 -14.36 45.18 -1.54
N ILE A 115 -14.59 45.09 -0.23
CA ILE A 115 -14.30 46.19 0.69
C ILE A 115 -12.80 46.42 0.84
N ALA A 116 -11.97 45.38 0.92
CA ALA A 116 -10.52 45.55 1.06
C ALA A 116 -9.89 46.17 -0.20
N GLU A 117 -10.32 45.74 -1.40
CA GLU A 117 -9.90 46.35 -2.68
C GLU A 117 -10.30 47.83 -2.75
N THR A 118 -11.50 48.17 -2.28
CA THR A 118 -12.01 49.54 -2.34
C THR A 118 -11.41 50.42 -1.24
N SER A 119 -11.27 49.90 -0.03
CA SER A 119 -10.67 50.58 1.12
C SER A 119 -9.25 51.04 0.82
N ALA A 120 -8.48 50.25 0.06
CA ALA A 120 -7.15 50.63 -0.39
C ALA A 120 -7.17 51.92 -1.25
N LEU A 121 -8.21 52.16 -2.04
CA LEU A 121 -8.36 53.39 -2.85
C LEU A 121 -8.65 54.63 -1.99
N TYR A 122 -9.31 54.45 -0.85
CA TYR A 122 -9.57 55.51 0.14
C TYR A 122 -8.50 55.59 1.23
N ASN A 123 -7.37 54.88 1.06
CA ASN A 123 -6.31 54.77 2.05
C ASN A 123 -6.83 54.37 3.44
N LEU A 124 -7.71 53.38 3.51
CA LEU A 124 -8.28 52.88 4.77
C LEU A 124 -7.65 51.54 5.18
N VAL A 125 -7.35 51.43 6.48
CA VAL A 125 -6.99 50.15 7.09
C VAL A 125 -8.26 49.38 7.44
N GLU A 126 -8.32 48.12 7.04
CA GLU A 126 -9.40 47.19 7.34
C GLU A 126 -8.95 46.14 8.36
N ILE A 127 -9.70 45.95 9.44
CA ILE A 127 -9.46 44.93 10.46
C ILE A 127 -10.67 43.99 10.51
N SER A 128 -10.56 42.82 9.89
CA SER A 128 -11.60 41.80 9.96
C SER A 128 -11.44 40.91 11.19
N TYR A 129 -12.56 40.56 11.82
CA TYR A 129 -12.61 39.69 13.00
C TYR A 129 -13.18 38.30 12.71
N PHE A 130 -13.50 37.99 11.44
CA PHE A 130 -14.21 36.75 11.08
C PHE A 130 -13.77 36.12 9.75
N VAL A 131 -13.07 36.86 8.88
CA VAL A 131 -12.68 36.37 7.56
C VAL A 131 -11.40 35.53 7.65
N THR A 132 -11.54 34.22 7.44
CA THR A 132 -10.44 33.25 7.61
C THR A 132 -9.82 32.78 6.29
N SER A 133 -10.35 33.20 5.13
CA SER A 133 -9.82 32.74 3.83
C SER A 133 -8.36 33.19 3.62
N PRO A 134 -7.45 32.33 3.12
CA PRO A 134 -6.06 32.68 2.83
C PRO A 134 -5.92 33.64 1.64
N GLN A 135 -6.97 33.79 0.83
CA GLN A 135 -6.96 34.71 -0.31
C GLN A 135 -6.83 36.17 0.14
N MET A 136 -7.23 36.49 1.37
CA MET A 136 -7.07 37.84 1.94
C MET A 136 -5.63 38.16 2.36
N SER A 137 -4.74 37.16 2.42
CA SER A 137 -3.34 37.33 2.78
C SER A 137 -2.47 37.80 1.60
N ASP A 138 -3.09 38.09 0.45
CA ASP A 138 -2.40 38.65 -0.73
C ASP A 138 -2.19 40.15 -0.53
N SER A 139 -0.99 40.51 -0.05
CA SER A 139 -0.62 41.90 0.24
C SER A 139 -0.48 42.78 -1.01
N GLU A 140 -0.35 42.20 -2.20
CA GLU A 140 -0.36 42.99 -3.44
C GLU A 140 -1.77 43.47 -3.76
N LYS A 141 -2.77 42.63 -3.49
CA LYS A 141 -4.18 42.93 -3.74
C LYS A 141 -4.87 43.64 -2.56
N TYR A 142 -4.50 43.30 -1.34
CA TYR A 142 -5.11 43.78 -0.09
C TYR A 142 -4.06 44.40 0.84
N PRO A 143 -3.41 45.52 0.45
CA PRO A 143 -2.23 46.05 1.14
C PRO A 143 -2.47 46.61 2.55
N TYR A 144 -3.72 46.95 2.88
CA TYR A 144 -4.10 47.50 4.19
C TYR A 144 -5.14 46.63 4.92
N PHE A 145 -5.20 45.35 4.58
CA PHE A 145 -6.05 44.38 5.25
C PHE A 145 -5.31 43.71 6.40
N ALA A 146 -5.96 43.61 7.55
CA ALA A 146 -5.49 42.85 8.69
C ALA A 146 -6.65 42.10 9.34
N ARG A 147 -6.34 41.11 10.19
CA ARG A 147 -7.37 40.35 10.90
C ARG A 147 -6.95 39.82 12.26
N THR A 148 -7.87 39.85 13.22
CA THR A 148 -7.69 39.29 14.57
C THR A 148 -8.13 37.83 14.70
N ILE A 149 -8.72 37.27 13.63
CA ILE A 149 -8.96 35.84 13.52
C ILE A 149 -7.86 35.20 12.66
N GLU A 150 -7.49 33.97 12.98
CA GLU A 150 -6.40 33.30 12.29
C GLU A 150 -6.77 32.90 10.86
N SER A 151 -5.78 32.99 9.96
CA SER A 151 -5.86 32.42 8.62
C SER A 151 -6.13 30.92 8.69
N THR A 152 -6.96 30.43 7.77
CA THR A 152 -7.14 28.99 7.59
C THR A 152 -5.84 28.30 7.17
N ALA A 153 -4.97 28.96 6.42
CA ALA A 153 -3.68 28.42 5.98
C ALA A 153 -2.62 28.36 7.11
N LEU A 154 -2.84 29.00 8.26
CA LEU A 154 -1.88 29.03 9.39
C LEU A 154 -1.47 27.64 9.87
N ARG A 155 -2.34 26.63 9.69
CA ARG A 155 -2.13 25.24 10.12
C ARG A 155 -1.26 24.44 9.15
N ASN A 156 -1.11 24.88 7.91
CA ASN A 156 -0.47 24.10 6.86
C ASN A 156 1.03 23.85 7.12
N PRO A 157 1.83 24.85 7.58
CA PRO A 157 3.23 24.60 7.96
C PRO A 157 3.36 23.55 9.06
N ALA A 158 2.46 23.55 10.05
CA ALA A 158 2.45 22.52 11.10
C ALA A 158 2.19 21.12 10.53
N MET A 159 1.28 20.99 9.54
CA MET A 159 1.05 19.72 8.85
C MET A 159 2.31 19.23 8.14
N ILE A 160 3.01 20.11 7.43
CA ILE A 160 4.28 19.77 6.76
C ILE A 160 5.32 19.26 7.76
N GLN A 161 5.49 19.93 8.90
CA GLN A 161 6.42 19.47 9.95
C GLN A 161 6.04 18.09 10.50
N VAL A 162 4.75 17.81 10.67
CA VAL A 162 4.28 16.49 11.10
C VAL A 162 4.58 15.42 10.03
N LEU A 163 4.36 15.70 8.75
CA LEU A 163 4.68 14.77 7.66
C LEU A 163 6.18 14.47 7.62
N ASN A 164 7.02 15.50 7.73
CA ASN A 164 8.48 15.37 7.75
C ASN A 164 8.97 14.59 8.98
N TYR A 165 8.41 14.84 10.16
CA TYR A 165 8.78 14.12 11.39
C TYR A 165 8.56 12.61 11.28
N PHE A 166 7.49 12.17 10.60
CA PHE A 166 7.19 10.75 10.40
C PHE A 166 7.75 10.15 9.10
N ASN A 167 8.55 10.91 8.34
CA ASN A 167 9.05 10.54 7.01
C ASN A 167 7.94 10.14 6.03
N TRP A 168 6.79 10.80 6.09
CA TRP A 168 5.69 10.59 5.14
C TRP A 168 5.89 11.45 3.90
N THR A 169 6.22 10.80 2.79
CA THR A 169 6.54 11.42 1.49
C THR A 169 5.40 11.32 0.47
N LYS A 170 4.35 10.54 0.76
CA LYS A 170 3.19 10.35 -0.12
C LYS A 170 1.89 10.61 0.62
N VAL A 171 1.09 11.55 0.12
CA VAL A 171 -0.17 11.97 0.75
C VAL A 171 -1.31 12.09 -0.26
N ALA A 172 -2.55 11.97 0.24
CA ALA A 172 -3.75 12.35 -0.49
C ALA A 172 -4.50 13.46 0.25
N ILE A 173 -5.17 14.33 -0.50
CA ILE A 173 -5.98 15.42 0.04
C ILE A 173 -7.43 15.24 -0.39
N ILE A 174 -8.35 15.41 0.55
CA ILE A 174 -9.77 15.56 0.26
C ILE A 174 -10.25 16.93 0.75
N SER A 175 -10.94 17.67 -0.11
CA SER A 175 -11.36 19.06 0.16
C SER A 175 -12.83 19.27 -0.11
N GLN A 176 -13.50 19.96 0.80
CA GLN A 176 -14.84 20.48 0.56
C GLN A 176 -14.75 21.73 -0.33
N ASN A 177 -15.68 21.87 -1.28
CA ASN A 177 -15.83 23.06 -2.10
C ASN A 177 -16.41 24.23 -1.30
N LEU A 178 -15.54 24.97 -0.60
CA LEU A 178 -15.88 26.19 0.14
C LEU A 178 -14.78 27.24 -0.05
N ASP A 179 -15.16 28.52 -0.04
CA ASP A 179 -14.32 29.69 -0.34
C ASP A 179 -13.12 29.90 0.60
N TYR A 180 -13.13 29.29 1.78
CA TYR A 180 -12.00 29.31 2.73
C TYR A 180 -11.29 27.96 2.86
N VAL A 181 -11.92 26.86 2.40
CA VAL A 181 -11.36 25.51 2.51
C VAL A 181 -10.51 25.17 1.30
N LEU A 182 -10.99 25.46 0.08
CA LEU A 182 -10.25 25.21 -1.14
C LEU A 182 -8.94 25.98 -1.21
N PRO A 183 -8.89 27.30 -0.95
CA PRO A 183 -7.60 28.00 -1.02
C PRO A 183 -6.64 27.55 0.08
N ALA A 184 -7.15 27.10 1.23
CA ALA A 184 -6.31 26.52 2.28
C ALA A 184 -5.70 25.17 1.84
N SER A 185 -6.46 24.32 1.15
CA SER A 185 -5.92 23.07 0.62
C SER A 185 -4.97 23.29 -0.56
N ASP A 186 -5.24 24.27 -1.42
CA ASP A 186 -4.33 24.67 -2.51
C ASP A 186 -3.01 25.24 -1.98
N ASN A 187 -3.06 26.04 -0.91
CA ASN A 187 -1.86 26.47 -0.21
C ASN A 187 -1.04 25.27 0.30
N LEU A 188 -1.68 24.25 0.89
CA LEU A 188 -0.97 23.03 1.32
C LEU A 188 -0.36 22.29 0.13
N LYS A 189 -1.04 22.17 -1.01
CA LYS A 189 -0.49 21.53 -2.23
C LYS A 189 0.81 22.21 -2.68
N HIS A 190 0.88 23.54 -2.61
CA HIS A 190 2.10 24.28 -2.90
C HIS A 190 3.22 23.99 -1.90
N LEU A 191 2.91 23.92 -0.61
CA LEU A 191 3.89 23.59 0.43
C LEU A 191 4.41 22.16 0.30
N LEU A 192 3.54 21.18 0.00
CA LEU A 192 3.94 19.79 -0.26
C LEU A 192 4.96 19.71 -1.41
N LYS A 193 4.71 20.44 -2.50
CA LYS A 193 5.64 20.51 -3.64
C LYS A 193 6.99 21.12 -3.25
N LYS A 194 6.98 22.14 -2.40
CA LYS A 194 8.20 22.80 -1.90
C LYS A 194 9.06 21.85 -1.05
N ASP A 195 8.43 20.98 -0.27
CA ASP A 195 9.08 20.01 0.63
C ASP A 195 9.33 18.63 -0.01
N ASN A 196 9.19 18.49 -1.33
CA ASN A 196 9.34 17.22 -2.06
C ASN A 196 8.41 16.09 -1.60
N ILE A 197 7.23 16.43 -1.06
CA ILE A 197 6.19 15.46 -0.70
C ILE A 197 5.26 15.26 -1.90
N THR A 198 5.12 14.01 -2.33
CA THR A 198 4.32 13.62 -3.49
C THR A 198 2.84 13.58 -3.16
N LEU A 199 2.04 14.32 -3.92
CA LEU A 199 0.58 14.28 -3.86
C LEU A 199 0.05 13.18 -4.77
N LEU A 200 -0.48 12.09 -4.19
CA LEU A 200 -1.03 10.95 -4.94
C LEU A 200 -2.38 11.28 -5.57
N SER A 201 -3.23 11.99 -4.83
CA SER A 201 -4.55 12.40 -5.28
C SER A 201 -5.00 13.64 -4.51
N ALA A 202 -5.74 14.51 -5.20
CA ALA A 202 -6.43 15.65 -4.61
C ALA A 202 -7.87 15.64 -5.12
N LEU A 203 -8.81 15.36 -4.22
CA LEU A 203 -10.21 15.17 -4.56
C LEU A 203 -11.05 16.26 -3.89
N THR A 204 -12.03 16.78 -4.63
CA THR A 204 -12.96 17.81 -4.14
C THR A 204 -14.36 17.24 -4.07
N PHE A 205 -15.15 17.63 -3.07
CA PHE A 205 -16.56 17.27 -2.94
C PHE A 205 -17.41 18.46 -2.46
N ASP A 206 -18.69 18.46 -2.84
CA ASP A 206 -19.67 19.45 -2.37
C ASP A 206 -20.40 18.93 -1.13
N ASN A 207 -21.39 18.06 -1.33
CA ASN A 207 -22.32 17.62 -0.27
C ASN A 207 -22.13 16.17 0.18
N SER A 208 -21.49 15.32 -0.64
CA SER A 208 -21.28 13.89 -0.33
C SER A 208 -19.85 13.48 -0.54
N ALA A 209 -19.29 12.80 0.46
CA ALA A 209 -17.94 12.26 0.43
C ALA A 209 -17.86 10.81 -0.07
N THR A 210 -18.99 10.15 -0.34
CA THR A 210 -19.03 8.70 -0.66
C THR A 210 -18.13 8.33 -1.84
N GLN A 211 -18.24 9.04 -2.96
CA GLN A 211 -17.45 8.79 -4.16
C GLN A 211 -15.96 9.10 -3.93
N VAL A 212 -15.67 10.18 -3.20
CA VAL A 212 -14.31 10.58 -2.85
C VAL A 212 -13.63 9.52 -1.98
N ILE A 213 -14.30 9.02 -0.94
CA ILE A 213 -13.76 7.96 -0.09
C ILE A 213 -13.57 6.65 -0.87
N ARG A 214 -14.45 6.36 -1.83
CA ARG A 214 -14.28 5.20 -2.72
C ARG A 214 -13.03 5.33 -3.58
N GLN A 215 -12.80 6.50 -4.17
CA GLN A 215 -11.59 6.78 -4.94
C GLN A 215 -10.32 6.74 -4.07
N ILE A 216 -10.39 7.21 -2.81
CA ILE A 216 -9.29 7.06 -1.86
C ILE A 216 -9.03 5.59 -1.55
N LYS A 217 -10.06 4.78 -1.36
CA LYS A 217 -9.94 3.33 -1.12
C LYS A 217 -9.31 2.59 -2.30
N GLU A 218 -9.64 3.00 -3.52
CA GLU A 218 -9.06 2.47 -4.76
C GLU A 218 -7.65 3.02 -5.01
N SER A 219 -7.28 4.14 -4.38
CA SER A 219 -5.94 4.70 -4.42
C SER A 219 -4.98 3.97 -3.46
N ALA A 220 -3.68 4.03 -3.75
CA ALA A 220 -2.62 3.53 -2.85
C ALA A 220 -2.34 4.47 -1.66
N ALA A 221 -3.21 5.46 -1.40
CA ALA A 221 -2.98 6.46 -0.36
C ALA A 221 -3.18 5.89 1.05
N ARG A 222 -2.16 6.05 1.89
CA ARG A 222 -2.19 5.66 3.31
C ARG A 222 -2.29 6.86 4.26
N ILE A 223 -1.75 8.00 3.86
CA ILE A 223 -1.79 9.26 4.61
C ILE A 223 -2.77 10.19 3.92
N ILE A 224 -3.87 10.54 4.59
CA ILE A 224 -4.96 11.33 4.00
C ILE A 224 -5.27 12.56 4.85
N ILE A 225 -5.34 13.71 4.20
CA ILE A 225 -5.60 15.01 4.83
C ILE A 225 -7.00 15.51 4.47
N ILE A 226 -7.82 15.75 5.49
CA ILE A 226 -9.21 16.20 5.36
C ILE A 226 -9.30 17.72 5.54
N PHE A 227 -9.78 18.38 4.50
CA PHE A 227 -10.20 19.78 4.50
C PHE A 227 -11.72 19.86 4.37
N ALA A 228 -12.43 19.98 5.49
CA ALA A 228 -13.90 20.05 5.48
C ALA A 228 -14.44 20.86 6.66
N GLY A 229 -15.58 21.53 6.46
CA GLY A 229 -16.29 22.24 7.51
C GLY A 229 -16.99 21.29 8.51
N HIS A 230 -17.47 21.83 9.64
CA HIS A 230 -17.95 21.05 10.78
C HIS A 230 -19.05 20.01 10.50
N VAL A 231 -19.96 20.28 9.56
CA VAL A 231 -21.06 19.35 9.27
C VAL A 231 -20.58 18.22 8.37
N LEU A 232 -19.82 18.55 7.33
CA LEU A 232 -19.42 17.59 6.31
C LEU A 232 -18.18 16.79 6.69
N ALA A 233 -17.30 17.30 7.55
CA ALA A 233 -16.23 16.50 8.14
C ALA A 233 -16.76 15.23 8.85
N ARG A 234 -17.91 15.34 9.52
CA ARG A 234 -18.56 14.19 10.18
C ARG A 234 -19.16 13.21 9.19
N HIS A 235 -19.68 13.69 8.06
CA HIS A 235 -20.14 12.85 6.96
C HIS A 235 -18.96 12.09 6.33
N VAL A 236 -17.83 12.76 6.10
CA VAL A 236 -16.58 12.14 5.63
C VAL A 236 -16.18 11.01 6.58
N LEU A 237 -16.12 11.25 7.88
CA LEU A 237 -15.73 10.24 8.87
C LEU A 237 -16.72 9.06 8.95
N CYS A 238 -18.02 9.31 8.78
CA CYS A 238 -19.03 8.25 8.65
C CYS A 238 -18.79 7.38 7.39
N GLU A 239 -18.46 7.99 6.26
CA GLU A 239 -18.13 7.27 5.03
C GLU A 239 -16.82 6.49 5.14
N VAL A 240 -15.82 7.04 5.84
CA VAL A 240 -14.57 6.34 6.18
C VAL A 240 -14.84 5.06 6.98
N TYR A 241 -15.73 5.13 7.98
CA TYR A 241 -16.17 3.95 8.73
C TYR A 241 -16.88 2.93 7.83
N ARG A 242 -17.91 3.36 7.09
CA ARG A 242 -18.73 2.48 6.23
C ARG A 242 -17.93 1.74 5.18
N GLN A 243 -16.94 2.41 4.59
CA GLN A 243 -16.14 1.84 3.51
C GLN A 243 -14.89 1.12 4.02
N GLY A 244 -14.63 1.15 5.34
CA GLY A 244 -13.52 0.44 5.98
C GLY A 244 -12.15 1.05 5.69
N VAL A 245 -12.06 2.38 5.53
CA VAL A 245 -10.81 3.09 5.18
C VAL A 245 -10.16 3.69 6.43
N TYR A 246 -10.07 2.92 7.51
CA TYR A 246 -9.49 3.33 8.80
C TYR A 246 -8.65 2.18 9.40
N GLY A 247 -8.03 2.41 10.55
CA GLY A 247 -7.23 1.40 11.26
C GLY A 247 -5.73 1.47 10.96
N PRO A 248 -4.95 0.41 11.20
CA PRO A 248 -3.48 0.46 11.24
C PRO A 248 -2.80 0.82 9.91
N ARG A 249 -3.51 0.71 8.79
CA ARG A 249 -2.97 1.03 7.46
C ARG A 249 -3.20 2.48 7.03
N HIS A 250 -4.10 3.21 7.67
CA HIS A 250 -4.48 4.55 7.24
C HIS A 250 -4.28 5.55 8.38
N GLN A 251 -3.55 6.62 8.10
CA GLN A 251 -3.48 7.77 8.99
C GLN A 251 -4.30 8.92 8.42
N TRP A 252 -5.24 9.40 9.22
CA TRP A 252 -6.04 10.57 8.89
C TRP A 252 -5.52 11.79 9.65
N LEU A 253 -5.32 12.87 8.90
CA LEU A 253 -5.06 14.21 9.43
C LEU A 253 -6.28 15.08 9.11
N ILE A 254 -6.75 15.87 10.07
CA ILE A 254 -7.85 16.82 9.83
C ILE A 254 -7.38 18.24 10.09
N TRP A 255 -7.63 19.09 9.11
CA TRP A 255 -7.19 20.48 9.11
C TRP A 255 -7.84 21.31 10.23
N GLU A 256 -9.03 20.96 10.73
CA GLU A 256 -9.69 21.70 11.80
C GLU A 256 -10.26 20.77 12.88
N ARG A 257 -9.67 20.82 14.09
CA ARG A 257 -10.11 20.00 15.24
C ARG A 257 -11.59 20.16 15.56
N ASN A 258 -12.09 21.40 15.55
CA ASN A 258 -13.49 21.65 15.89
C ASN A 258 -14.47 21.04 14.86
N ALA A 259 -13.98 20.62 13.69
CA ALA A 259 -14.83 20.00 12.68
C ALA A 259 -15.46 18.68 13.16
N TYR A 260 -14.82 17.99 14.11
CA TYR A 260 -15.32 16.74 14.68
C TYR A 260 -15.47 16.76 16.22
N MET A 261 -14.92 17.71 16.96
CA MET A 261 -14.87 17.66 18.44
C MET A 261 -16.23 17.68 19.18
N LYS A 262 -17.34 18.13 18.55
CA LYS A 262 -18.69 18.19 19.18
C LYS A 262 -19.63 17.10 18.65
N LEU A 263 -19.30 15.83 18.93
CA LEU A 263 -20.10 14.64 18.60
C LEU A 263 -21.23 14.41 19.63
N SER A 264 -22.21 15.31 19.69
CA SER A 264 -23.47 15.08 20.44
C SER A 264 -24.46 14.28 19.60
N GLU A 265 -25.19 13.34 20.20
CA GLU A 265 -26.10 12.41 19.49
C GLU A 265 -27.10 13.12 18.56
N GLY A 266 -27.68 14.24 18.98
CA GLY A 266 -28.65 15.01 18.17
C GLY A 266 -28.10 15.61 16.88
N LYS A 267 -26.77 15.67 16.69
CA LYS A 267 -26.15 16.22 15.47
C LYS A 267 -25.76 15.16 14.44
N PHE A 268 -26.04 13.87 14.70
CA PHE A 268 -25.84 12.76 13.76
C PHE A 268 -27.14 12.26 13.11
N VAL A 269 -28.27 12.81 13.53
CA VAL A 269 -29.59 12.50 12.95
C VAL A 269 -29.54 12.78 11.45
N GLY A 270 -29.80 11.76 10.63
CA GLY A 270 -29.78 11.84 9.16
C GLY A 270 -28.50 11.38 8.46
N MET A 271 -27.38 11.18 9.16
CA MET A 271 -26.11 10.67 8.56
C MET A 271 -26.10 9.15 8.35
N GLY A 272 -26.91 8.42 9.12
CA GLY A 272 -26.95 6.95 9.10
C GLY A 272 -25.70 6.26 9.68
N CYS A 273 -24.90 6.96 10.48
CA CYS A 273 -23.88 6.37 11.37
C CYS A 273 -24.18 6.76 12.82
N THR A 274 -23.84 5.88 13.77
CA THR A 274 -23.90 6.19 15.21
C THR A 274 -22.66 6.94 15.67
N LYS A 275 -22.72 7.55 16.85
CA LYS A 275 -21.56 8.22 17.47
C LYS A 275 -20.37 7.25 17.62
N GLN A 276 -20.62 6.02 18.06
CA GLN A 276 -19.56 5.02 18.26
C GLN A 276 -18.88 4.63 16.94
N GLN A 277 -19.64 4.53 15.85
CA GLN A 277 -19.10 4.23 14.51
C GLN A 277 -18.16 5.32 14.02
N VAL A 278 -18.54 6.59 14.20
CA VAL A 278 -17.68 7.72 13.83
C VAL A 278 -16.44 7.80 14.72
N LEU A 279 -16.58 7.57 16.03
CA LEU A 279 -15.44 7.51 16.96
C LEU A 279 -14.45 6.39 16.60
N ALA A 280 -14.93 5.25 16.11
CA ALA A 280 -14.06 4.18 15.64
C ALA A 280 -13.20 4.61 14.42
N ALA A 281 -13.76 5.41 13.51
CA ALA A 281 -13.01 6.00 12.40
C ALA A 281 -12.08 7.14 12.83
N CYS A 282 -12.41 7.86 13.90
CA CYS A 282 -11.54 8.89 14.48
C CYS A 282 -10.37 8.33 15.28
N ASN A 283 -10.31 7.03 15.55
CA ASN A 283 -9.28 6.47 16.42
C ASN A 283 -7.87 6.76 15.88
N PHE A 284 -7.03 7.42 16.69
CA PHE A 284 -5.70 7.94 16.37
C PHE A 284 -5.65 9.03 15.28
N LEU A 285 -6.78 9.64 14.91
CA LEU A 285 -6.82 10.79 14.01
C LEU A 285 -6.07 11.98 14.62
N ILE A 286 -5.25 12.64 13.80
CA ILE A 286 -4.45 13.81 14.18
C ILE A 286 -5.16 15.07 13.69
N ALA A 287 -5.29 16.07 14.55
CA ALA A 287 -6.00 17.30 14.27
C ALA A 287 -5.18 18.54 14.59
N PHE A 288 -5.39 19.58 13.80
CA PHE A 288 -4.70 20.86 13.95
C PHE A 288 -5.70 21.96 14.34
N SER A 289 -5.29 22.83 15.26
CA SER A 289 -6.08 24.00 15.65
C SER A 289 -5.18 25.10 16.19
N PRO A 290 -5.52 26.39 16.00
CA PRO A 290 -4.84 27.47 16.69
C PRO A 290 -4.92 27.27 18.21
N ALA A 291 -3.86 27.67 18.91
CA ALA A 291 -3.83 27.69 20.36
C ALA A 291 -4.94 28.60 20.87
N LYS A 292 -5.68 28.11 21.85
CA LYS A 292 -6.66 28.89 22.59
C LYS A 292 -6.24 28.94 24.05
N PRO A 293 -6.57 30.02 24.77
CA PRO A 293 -6.40 30.07 26.21
C PRO A 293 -7.05 28.85 26.85
N SER A 294 -6.38 28.25 27.83
CA SER A 294 -7.01 27.22 28.66
C SER A 294 -8.10 27.84 29.53
N LYS A 295 -9.00 27.03 30.11
CA LYS A 295 -10.01 27.59 31.03
C LYS A 295 -9.38 28.30 32.22
N GLU A 296 -8.27 27.76 32.73
CA GLU A 296 -7.52 28.37 33.81
C GLU A 296 -6.91 29.71 33.38
N ASP A 297 -6.38 29.79 32.16
CA ASP A 297 -5.88 31.04 31.61
C ASP A 297 -7.00 32.08 31.44
N GLU A 298 -8.18 31.66 30.97
CA GLU A 298 -9.35 32.55 30.81
C GLU A 298 -9.81 33.17 32.14
N ASP A 299 -9.60 32.45 33.26
CA ASP A 299 -10.00 32.85 34.61
C ASP A 299 -8.90 33.65 35.35
N THR A 300 -7.63 33.48 34.97
CA THR A 300 -6.48 34.02 35.73
C THR A 300 -5.70 35.11 35.00
N ILE A 301 -5.58 35.05 33.67
CA ILE A 301 -4.82 36.03 32.90
C ILE A 301 -5.66 37.28 32.70
N ILE A 302 -5.18 38.39 33.26
CA ILE A 302 -5.75 39.72 33.06
C ILE A 302 -5.19 40.27 31.75
N GLY A 303 -6.04 40.45 30.74
CA GLY A 303 -5.63 41.05 29.47
C GLY A 303 -5.43 42.56 29.59
N ASP A 304 -4.98 43.20 28.51
CA ASP A 304 -4.73 44.65 28.46
C ASP A 304 -5.98 45.50 28.75
N SER A 305 -7.16 44.90 28.65
CA SER A 305 -8.42 45.49 29.09
C SER A 305 -8.56 45.72 30.60
N GLY A 306 -7.68 45.10 31.40
CA GLY A 306 -7.77 45.09 32.86
C GLY A 306 -8.77 44.08 33.41
N TYR A 307 -9.30 43.20 32.56
CA TYR A 307 -10.24 42.15 32.92
C TYR A 307 -9.74 40.78 32.45
N THR A 308 -10.16 39.73 33.15
CA THR A 308 -10.01 38.36 32.66
C THR A 308 -11.04 38.07 31.56
N THR A 309 -10.81 37.01 30.78
CA THR A 309 -11.75 36.66 29.70
C THR A 309 -13.11 36.25 30.25
N THR A 310 -13.13 35.58 31.41
CA THR A 310 -14.37 35.20 32.10
C THR A 310 -15.13 36.42 32.63
N GLU A 311 -14.44 37.40 33.21
CA GLU A 311 -15.04 38.68 33.63
C GLU A 311 -15.62 39.45 32.44
N LEU A 312 -14.91 39.50 31.31
CA LEU A 312 -15.40 40.15 30.09
C LEU A 312 -16.69 39.49 29.57
N ARG A 313 -16.78 38.15 29.60
CA ARG A 313 -18.01 37.44 29.20
C ARG A 313 -19.17 37.75 30.11
N GLN A 314 -18.93 37.85 31.42
CA GLN A 314 -19.97 38.22 32.37
C GLN A 314 -20.45 39.65 32.12
N LYS A 315 -19.53 40.62 32.01
CA LYS A 315 -19.86 42.02 31.71
C LYS A 315 -20.60 42.18 30.39
N TYR A 316 -20.23 41.41 29.37
CA TYR A 316 -20.93 41.41 28.10
C TYR A 316 -22.36 40.85 28.24
N SER A 317 -22.57 39.79 29.04
CA SER A 317 -23.91 39.29 29.34
C SER A 317 -24.77 40.36 30.03
N GLU A 318 -24.21 41.05 31.03
CA GLU A 318 -24.89 42.16 31.71
C GLU A 318 -25.22 43.31 30.75
N TYR A 319 -24.32 43.63 29.82
CA TYR A 319 -24.53 44.63 28.78
C TYR A 319 -25.70 44.24 27.85
N LEU A 320 -25.78 42.97 27.44
CA LEU A 320 -26.88 42.47 26.61
C LEU A 320 -28.22 42.58 27.33
N ASP A 321 -28.27 42.19 28.62
CA ASP A 321 -29.48 42.26 29.44
C ASP A 321 -29.97 43.71 29.60
N GLN A 322 -29.05 44.66 29.81
CA GLN A 322 -29.38 46.09 29.92
C GLN A 322 -29.95 46.70 28.63
N HIS A 323 -29.51 46.21 27.47
CA HIS A 323 -29.91 46.74 26.17
C HIS A 323 -31.01 45.91 25.48
N GLY A 324 -31.56 44.90 26.17
CA GLY A 324 -32.66 44.06 25.66
C GLY A 324 -32.26 43.14 24.50
N TYR A 325 -30.99 42.78 24.39
CA TYR A 325 -30.51 41.80 23.42
C TYR A 325 -30.69 40.36 23.94
N ASN A 326 -30.83 39.40 23.03
CA ASN A 326 -30.84 37.98 23.39
C ASN A 326 -29.46 37.55 23.91
N GLN A 327 -29.42 36.55 24.81
CA GLN A 327 -28.16 35.98 25.29
C GLN A 327 -27.30 35.50 24.11
N SER A 328 -26.10 36.07 24.00
CA SER A 328 -25.10 35.75 22.99
C SER A 328 -23.72 35.58 23.64
N ILE A 329 -22.85 34.81 22.99
CA ILE A 329 -21.49 34.55 23.45
C ILE A 329 -20.59 35.65 22.91
N LEU A 330 -19.77 36.25 23.78
CA LEU A 330 -18.74 37.21 23.40
C LEU A 330 -17.83 36.61 22.30
N SER A 331 -17.81 37.26 21.14
CA SER A 331 -16.79 36.99 20.12
C SER A 331 -15.50 37.68 20.55
N THR A 332 -14.55 36.88 21.02
CA THR A 332 -13.26 37.39 21.48
C THR A 332 -12.48 38.07 20.35
N SER A 333 -12.49 37.51 19.13
CA SER A 333 -11.84 38.13 17.97
C SER A 333 -12.44 39.50 17.59
N ALA A 334 -13.75 39.69 17.73
CA ALA A 334 -14.40 40.98 17.46
C ALA A 334 -14.06 42.02 18.53
N PHE A 335 -14.02 41.60 19.81
CA PHE A 335 -13.53 42.45 20.90
C PHE A 335 -12.09 42.91 20.66
N ASP A 336 -11.25 41.96 20.27
CA ASP A 336 -9.85 42.20 20.01
C ASP A 336 -9.60 43.09 18.78
N ALA A 337 -10.50 43.09 17.79
CA ALA A 337 -10.37 43.97 16.61
C ALA A 337 -10.52 45.46 16.98
N ILE A 338 -11.47 45.80 17.86
CA ILE A 338 -11.62 47.17 18.37
C ILE A 338 -10.41 47.56 19.22
N TRP A 339 -9.92 46.64 20.06
CA TRP A 339 -8.73 46.85 20.86
C TRP A 339 -7.47 47.06 20.01
N ALA A 340 -7.28 46.26 18.97
CA ALA A 340 -6.19 46.39 18.02
C ALA A 340 -6.26 47.74 17.28
N ALA A 341 -7.45 48.16 16.84
CA ALA A 341 -7.64 49.47 16.22
C ALA A 341 -7.27 50.62 17.18
N ALA A 342 -7.77 50.59 18.41
CA ALA A 342 -7.49 51.62 19.41
C ALA A 342 -6.00 51.69 19.79
N LYS A 343 -5.34 50.55 19.99
CA LYS A 343 -3.90 50.47 20.26
C LYS A 343 -3.05 50.89 19.07
N ALA A 344 -3.43 50.52 17.84
CA ALA A 344 -2.71 50.91 16.64
C ALA A 344 -2.76 52.43 16.44
N LEU A 345 -3.93 53.04 16.64
CA LEU A 345 -4.09 54.49 16.61
C LEU A 345 -3.28 55.17 17.71
N ASN A 346 -3.31 54.64 18.93
CA ASN A 346 -2.53 55.19 20.04
C ASN A 346 -1.02 55.14 19.74
N ALA A 347 -0.51 54.00 19.26
CA ALA A 347 0.89 53.84 18.88
C ALA A 347 1.28 54.70 17.66
N SER A 348 0.31 55.05 16.80
CA SER A 348 0.56 55.91 15.65
C SER A 348 0.82 57.37 16.02
N ILE A 349 0.27 57.85 17.16
CA ILE A 349 0.39 59.25 17.60
C ILE A 349 1.87 59.66 17.75
N GLU A 350 2.70 58.77 18.28
CA GLU A 350 4.14 59.03 18.46
C GLU A 350 4.94 59.02 17.14
N ARG A 351 4.36 58.45 16.08
CA ARG A 351 4.99 58.31 14.76
C ARG A 351 4.55 59.38 13.76
N LEU A 352 3.53 60.16 14.10
CA LEU A 352 3.06 61.31 13.32
C LEU A 352 3.99 62.51 13.50
N GLN A 353 3.96 63.45 12.55
CA GLN A 353 4.69 64.70 12.72
C GLN A 353 4.07 65.54 13.85
N PRO A 354 4.83 66.43 14.53
CA PRO A 354 4.33 67.20 15.67
C PRO A 354 3.09 68.08 15.38
N ASN A 355 2.83 68.37 14.11
CA ASN A 355 1.71 69.16 13.62
C ASN A 355 0.56 68.32 13.03
N GLU A 356 0.71 67.00 12.90
CA GLU A 356 -0.29 66.08 12.36
C GLU A 356 -1.02 65.38 13.51
N THR A 357 -2.35 65.44 13.50
CA THR A 357 -3.19 64.74 14.48
C THR A 357 -4.10 63.73 13.80
N ILE A 358 -4.42 62.62 14.47
CA ILE A 358 -5.20 61.51 13.88
C ILE A 358 -6.62 61.91 13.43
N ASP A 359 -7.19 62.98 14.00
CA ASP A 359 -8.49 63.54 13.62
C ASP A 359 -8.46 64.32 12.29
N GLN A 360 -7.27 64.66 11.79
CA GLN A 360 -7.07 65.37 10.51
C GLN A 360 -6.92 64.41 9.32
N PHE A 361 -7.18 63.12 9.52
CA PHE A 361 -7.12 62.12 8.45
C PHE A 361 -8.06 62.48 7.28
N THR A 362 -7.56 62.29 6.06
CA THR A 362 -8.31 62.42 4.81
C THR A 362 -8.05 61.19 3.95
N TYR A 363 -9.00 60.84 3.08
CA TYR A 363 -8.90 59.66 2.22
C TYR A 363 -7.77 59.72 1.20
N ASP A 364 -7.14 60.88 0.99
CA ASP A 364 -5.96 61.04 0.12
C ASP A 364 -4.62 60.81 0.87
N ASN A 365 -4.65 60.69 2.21
CA ASN A 365 -3.44 60.63 3.03
C ASN A 365 -2.87 59.21 3.18
N ASN A 366 -2.26 58.72 2.09
CA ASN A 366 -1.58 57.42 2.05
C ASN A 366 -0.47 57.28 3.13
N ARG A 367 0.24 58.36 3.46
CA ARG A 367 1.32 58.32 4.47
C ARG A 367 0.77 57.95 5.84
N MET A 368 -0.31 58.60 6.27
CA MET A 368 -0.93 58.35 7.56
C MET A 368 -1.45 56.91 7.65
N THR A 369 -2.04 56.39 6.58
CA THR A 369 -2.49 54.99 6.47
C THR A 369 -1.37 53.98 6.62
N LYS A 370 -0.22 54.21 5.96
CA LYS A 370 0.97 53.37 6.14
C LYS A 370 1.46 53.37 7.59
N ILE A 371 1.42 54.52 8.26
CA ILE A 371 1.78 54.62 9.68
C ILE A 371 0.79 53.83 10.53
N PHE A 372 -0.52 53.92 10.25
CA PHE A 372 -1.55 53.17 10.95
C PHE A 372 -1.39 51.66 10.76
N PHE A 373 -1.18 51.21 9.53
CA PHE A 373 -0.99 49.80 9.21
C PHE A 373 0.29 49.24 9.80
N ASN A 374 1.42 49.95 9.68
CA ASN A 374 2.68 49.53 10.32
C ASN A 374 2.59 49.57 11.85
N SER A 375 1.80 50.49 12.41
CA SER A 375 1.56 50.52 13.86
C SER A 375 0.76 49.32 14.30
N LEU A 376 -0.21 48.88 13.49
CA LEU A 376 -1.02 47.68 13.71
C LEU A 376 -0.19 46.39 13.61
N THR A 377 0.61 46.21 12.55
CA THR A 377 1.39 44.97 12.34
C THR A 377 2.49 44.79 13.39
N ASN A 378 3.00 45.88 13.98
CA ASN A 378 3.96 45.84 15.08
C ASN A 378 3.33 45.71 16.47
N LEU A 379 2.00 45.60 16.58
CA LEU A 379 1.36 45.41 17.89
C LEU A 379 1.57 43.99 18.42
N GLN A 380 1.82 43.94 19.74
CA GLN A 380 1.71 42.73 20.54
C GLN A 380 0.98 43.07 21.84
N PHE A 381 -0.06 42.33 22.20
CA PHE A 381 -0.83 42.55 23.43
C PHE A 381 -1.63 41.32 23.86
N GLU A 382 -2.07 41.29 25.12
CA GLU A 382 -2.96 40.24 25.62
C GLU A 382 -4.43 40.66 25.45
N GLY A 383 -5.11 40.00 24.50
CA GLY A 383 -6.52 40.21 24.20
C GLY A 383 -7.44 39.18 24.86
N ALA A 384 -8.74 39.29 24.58
CA ALA A 384 -9.75 38.34 25.04
C ALA A 384 -9.62 36.95 24.37
N SER A 385 -8.96 36.87 23.21
CA SER A 385 -8.63 35.60 22.54
C SER A 385 -7.24 35.06 22.89
N GLY A 386 -6.56 35.65 23.87
CA GLY A 386 -5.18 35.35 24.27
C GLY A 386 -4.17 36.31 23.65
N HIS A 387 -2.91 35.90 23.58
CA HIS A 387 -1.85 36.69 22.96
C HIS A 387 -2.17 37.01 21.49
N ILE A 388 -1.99 38.27 21.11
CA ILE A 388 -2.23 38.77 19.75
C ILE A 388 -0.96 39.40 19.22
N SER A 389 -0.53 38.89 18.07
CA SER A 389 0.50 39.46 17.22
C SER A 389 0.09 39.29 15.76
N PHE A 390 0.66 40.13 14.89
CA PHE A 390 0.39 40.11 13.46
C PHE A 390 1.68 39.82 12.68
N ASP A 391 1.55 39.17 11.54
CA ASP A 391 2.65 39.08 10.56
C ASP A 391 2.73 40.35 9.70
N GLU A 392 3.75 40.42 8.85
CA GLU A 392 3.96 41.56 7.94
C GLU A 392 2.80 41.78 6.95
N LYS A 393 1.95 40.76 6.73
CA LYS A 393 0.81 40.79 5.82
C LYS A 393 -0.49 41.20 6.52
N GLY A 394 -0.47 41.37 7.85
CA GLY A 394 -1.65 41.68 8.65
C GLY A 394 -2.43 40.44 9.13
N ASP A 395 -1.93 39.23 8.94
CA ASP A 395 -2.52 38.01 9.48
C ASP A 395 -2.15 37.82 10.95
N ARG A 396 -3.11 37.37 11.77
CA ARG A 396 -2.83 36.98 13.15
C ARG A 396 -1.87 35.79 13.21
N SER A 397 -0.75 35.96 13.91
CA SER A 397 0.14 34.86 14.29
C SER A 397 -0.41 34.15 15.54
N SER A 398 -0.30 32.83 15.58
CA SER A 398 -0.72 32.00 16.72
C SER A 398 -0.04 30.64 16.66
N MET A 399 0.32 30.09 17.82
CA MET A 399 0.83 28.72 17.90
C MET A 399 -0.23 27.72 17.43
N ILE A 400 0.21 26.62 16.80
CA ILE A 400 -0.69 25.54 16.39
C ILE A 400 -0.60 24.41 17.38
N VAL A 401 -1.74 24.01 17.93
CA VAL A 401 -1.90 22.85 18.79
C VAL A 401 -2.22 21.63 17.92
N ILE A 402 -1.46 20.56 18.14
CA ILE A 402 -1.65 19.26 17.50
C ILE A 402 -2.33 18.36 18.53
N SER A 403 -3.54 17.92 18.21
CA SER A 403 -4.31 17.00 19.04
C SER A 403 -4.41 15.63 18.38
N GLN A 404 -4.50 14.59 19.19
CA GLN A 404 -4.82 13.25 18.71
C GLN A 404 -6.03 12.70 19.45
N HIS A 405 -6.93 12.08 18.70
CA HIS A 405 -8.07 11.35 19.24
C HIS A 405 -7.67 9.94 19.66
N PHE A 406 -8.02 9.52 20.87
CA PHE A 406 -7.66 8.21 21.44
C PHE A 406 -8.88 7.27 21.53
N SER A 407 -8.61 5.98 21.65
CA SER A 407 -9.63 4.92 21.71
C SER A 407 -10.57 5.01 22.92
N ASP A 408 -10.18 5.74 23.97
CA ASP A 408 -11.02 6.06 25.12
C ASP A 408 -12.06 7.16 24.82
N GLY A 409 -12.06 7.68 23.59
CA GLY A 409 -12.92 8.76 23.12
C GLY A 409 -12.43 10.15 23.52
N SER A 410 -11.23 10.27 24.10
CA SER A 410 -10.64 11.56 24.48
C SER A 410 -9.78 12.14 23.37
N ASP A 411 -9.84 13.46 23.19
CA ASP A 411 -8.88 14.21 22.37
C ASP A 411 -7.83 14.83 23.30
N LYS A 412 -6.55 14.48 23.10
CA LYS A 412 -5.45 15.02 23.91
C LYS A 412 -4.49 15.81 23.05
N GLU A 413 -3.93 16.86 23.64
CA GLU A 413 -2.83 17.60 23.02
C GLU A 413 -1.56 16.75 23.03
N VAL A 414 -1.06 16.45 21.83
CA VAL A 414 0.14 15.63 21.65
C VAL A 414 1.35 16.46 21.25
N GLY A 415 1.17 17.69 20.76
CA GLY A 415 2.29 18.57 20.42
C GLY A 415 1.85 20.01 20.08
N ARG A 416 2.83 20.89 19.91
CA ARG A 416 2.68 22.28 19.50
C ARG A 416 3.65 22.63 18.39
N TYR A 417 3.23 23.50 17.50
CA TYR A 417 4.06 24.08 16.45
C TYR A 417 4.07 25.59 16.60
N ASN A 418 5.27 26.17 16.61
CA ASN A 418 5.46 27.61 16.67
C ASN A 418 5.79 28.15 15.25
N PRO A 419 4.95 29.02 14.67
CA PRO A 419 5.22 29.60 13.35
C PRO A 419 6.47 30.47 13.29
N ASP A 420 6.84 31.14 14.39
CA ASP A 420 7.87 32.18 14.38
C ASP A 420 9.28 31.61 14.22
N ASP A 421 9.55 30.45 14.82
CA ASP A 421 10.84 29.74 14.75
C ASP A 421 10.78 28.44 13.91
N ASN A 422 9.60 28.15 13.33
CA ASN A 422 9.32 26.92 12.57
C ASN A 422 9.64 25.62 13.36
N SER A 423 9.42 25.64 14.68
CA SER A 423 9.72 24.51 15.56
C SER A 423 8.48 23.67 15.92
N LEU A 424 8.66 22.34 15.92
CA LEU A 424 7.66 21.36 16.35
C LEU A 424 8.09 20.74 17.69
N THR A 425 7.26 20.86 18.71
CA THR A 425 7.50 20.31 20.06
C THR A 425 6.42 19.28 20.42
N TRP A 426 6.84 18.06 20.76
CA TRP A 426 5.94 16.99 21.19
C TRP A 426 5.74 16.99 22.71
N SER A 427 4.52 16.67 23.14
CA SER A 427 4.14 16.55 24.54
C SER A 427 4.78 15.30 25.15
N LYS A 428 5.43 15.48 26.31
CA LYS A 428 5.98 14.37 27.12
C LYS A 428 4.89 13.61 27.87
N GLN A 429 3.80 14.30 28.23
CA GLN A 429 2.70 13.71 29.00
C GLN A 429 1.82 12.81 28.12
N PHE A 430 1.55 13.25 26.90
CA PHE A 430 0.71 12.55 25.94
C PHE A 430 1.46 12.37 24.63
N PRO A 431 2.33 11.35 24.51
CA PRO A 431 3.02 11.07 23.26
C PRO A 431 2.03 10.63 22.18
N VAL A 432 2.34 10.94 20.93
CA VAL A 432 1.60 10.43 19.77
C VAL A 432 1.63 8.91 19.77
N ARG A 433 0.47 8.29 19.55
CA ARG A 433 0.34 6.84 19.45
C ARG A 433 -0.26 6.44 18.11
N PHE A 434 0.06 5.24 17.67
CA PHE A 434 -0.49 4.67 16.46
C PHE A 434 -1.00 3.25 16.75
N PRO A 435 -1.94 2.74 15.94
CA PRO A 435 -2.29 1.33 15.99
C PRO A 435 -1.02 0.46 15.83
N GLY A 436 -0.78 -0.47 16.76
CA GLY A 436 0.41 -1.33 16.72
C GLY A 436 1.73 -0.68 17.15
N GLY A 437 1.69 0.56 17.67
CA GLY A 437 2.85 1.21 18.31
C GLY A 437 3.85 1.90 17.38
N ARG A 438 3.64 1.86 16.05
CA ARG A 438 4.48 2.54 15.05
C ARG A 438 3.63 3.31 14.04
N PRO A 439 4.13 4.43 13.48
CA PRO A 439 3.43 5.14 12.41
C PRO A 439 3.23 4.22 11.18
N PRO A 440 2.07 4.30 10.50
CA PRO A 440 1.88 3.57 9.26
C PRO A 440 2.87 4.04 8.18
N PRO A 441 3.37 3.15 7.32
CA PRO A 441 4.13 3.55 6.15
C PRO A 441 3.24 4.28 5.15
N ASP A 442 3.81 5.22 4.40
CA ASP A 442 3.13 6.03 3.38
C ASP A 442 2.93 5.29 2.04
N ALA A 443 3.57 4.14 1.88
CA ALA A 443 3.42 3.21 0.76
C ALA A 443 3.44 1.76 1.25
N ASP A 444 2.96 0.85 0.39
CA ASP A 444 3.05 -0.58 0.68
C ASP A 444 4.53 -1.01 0.72
N ILE A 445 4.93 -1.63 1.84
CA ILE A 445 6.26 -2.22 1.98
C ILE A 445 6.23 -3.56 1.24
N LEU A 446 6.93 -3.63 0.11
CA LEU A 446 7.07 -4.85 -0.69
C LEU A 446 8.14 -5.74 -0.05
N ILE A 447 7.71 -6.84 0.57
CA ILE A 447 8.61 -7.87 1.11
C ILE A 447 8.64 -9.02 0.10
N THR A 448 9.75 -9.16 -0.63
CA THR A 448 9.93 -10.22 -1.62
C THR A 448 10.47 -11.49 -0.95
N ASN A 449 9.66 -12.54 -0.90
CA ASN A 449 10.04 -13.85 -0.37
C ASN A 449 10.18 -14.87 -1.49
N THR A 450 11.36 -15.46 -1.65
CA THR A 450 11.57 -16.53 -2.62
C THR A 450 11.13 -17.87 -2.06
N ILE A 451 10.29 -18.61 -2.78
CA ILE A 451 9.94 -19.99 -2.43
C ILE A 451 11.13 -20.89 -2.75
N LYS A 452 11.60 -21.64 -1.76
CA LYS A 452 12.70 -22.62 -1.88
C LYS A 452 12.16 -24.04 -1.72
N MET A 453 12.87 -25.02 -2.28
CA MET A 453 12.55 -26.44 -2.08
C MET A 453 12.70 -26.84 -0.60
N ASP A 454 11.80 -27.70 -0.10
CA ASP A 454 11.96 -28.25 1.24
C ASP A 454 13.26 -29.07 1.35
N LYS A 455 14.12 -28.69 2.31
CA LYS A 455 15.45 -29.29 2.46
C LYS A 455 15.38 -30.76 2.83
N VAL A 456 14.40 -31.16 3.65
CA VAL A 456 14.26 -32.56 4.08
C VAL A 456 13.89 -33.41 2.88
N LEU A 457 12.89 -32.98 2.10
CA LEU A 457 12.44 -33.68 0.90
C LEU A 457 13.56 -33.83 -0.14
N PHE A 458 14.35 -32.77 -0.36
CA PHE A 458 15.49 -32.80 -1.29
C PHE A 458 16.55 -33.83 -0.90
N TRP A 459 16.99 -33.82 0.36
CA TRP A 459 18.04 -34.73 0.84
C TRP A 459 17.56 -36.18 0.87
N VAL A 460 16.30 -36.43 1.25
CA VAL A 460 15.71 -37.78 1.21
C VAL A 460 15.70 -38.33 -0.22
N GLY A 461 15.20 -37.55 -1.19
CA GLY A 461 15.17 -37.96 -2.60
C GLY A 461 16.57 -38.24 -3.16
N THR A 462 17.54 -37.41 -2.81
CA THR A 462 18.94 -37.56 -3.24
C THR A 462 19.59 -38.81 -2.66
N CYS A 463 19.35 -39.13 -1.39
CA CYS A 463 19.86 -40.37 -0.76
C CYS A 463 19.34 -41.62 -1.47
N PHE A 464 18.03 -41.71 -1.75
CA PHE A 464 17.48 -42.83 -2.50
C PHE A 464 18.06 -42.93 -3.91
N ALA A 465 18.18 -41.81 -4.62
CA ALA A 465 18.81 -41.77 -5.93
C ALA A 465 20.27 -42.28 -5.89
N SER A 466 21.05 -41.86 -4.90
CA SER A 466 22.45 -42.31 -4.75
C SER A 466 22.57 -43.80 -4.46
N LEU A 467 21.70 -44.36 -3.61
CA LEU A 467 21.66 -45.81 -3.34
C LEU A 467 21.30 -46.59 -4.62
N GLY A 468 20.36 -46.06 -5.40
CA GLY A 468 19.99 -46.62 -6.70
C GLY A 468 21.14 -46.58 -7.71
N ILE A 469 21.93 -45.50 -7.75
CA ILE A 469 23.11 -45.39 -8.63
C ILE A 469 24.17 -46.40 -8.21
N VAL A 470 24.45 -46.55 -6.91
CA VAL A 470 25.39 -47.57 -6.41
C VAL A 470 24.92 -48.97 -6.83
N PHE A 471 23.63 -49.29 -6.65
CA PHE A 471 23.07 -50.56 -7.10
C PHE A 471 23.22 -50.75 -8.62
N CYS A 472 22.94 -49.72 -9.41
CA CYS A 472 23.10 -49.72 -10.86
C CYS A 472 24.56 -50.01 -11.28
N THR A 473 25.54 -49.37 -10.65
CA THR A 473 26.97 -49.64 -10.92
C THR A 473 27.36 -51.08 -10.59
N GLY A 474 26.81 -51.64 -9.50
CA GLY A 474 26.96 -53.05 -9.16
C GLY A 474 26.40 -53.99 -10.23
N CYS A 475 25.21 -53.71 -10.75
CA CYS A 475 24.61 -54.49 -11.86
C CYS A 475 25.46 -54.44 -13.13
N VAL A 476 26.01 -53.26 -13.48
CA VAL A 476 26.92 -53.11 -14.63
C VAL A 476 28.20 -53.90 -14.42
N ALA A 477 28.84 -53.78 -13.26
CA ALA A 477 30.06 -54.51 -12.93
C ALA A 477 29.84 -56.03 -12.98
N PHE A 478 28.74 -56.53 -12.40
CA PHE A 478 28.34 -57.92 -12.45
C PHE A 478 28.16 -58.41 -13.90
N ASN A 479 27.45 -57.65 -14.73
CA ASN A 479 27.18 -58.01 -16.12
C ASN A 479 28.44 -58.02 -17.00
N ILE A 480 29.40 -57.15 -16.74
CA ILE A 480 30.69 -57.13 -17.44
C ILE A 480 31.58 -58.29 -16.99
N TYR A 481 31.71 -58.50 -15.68
CA TYR A 481 32.59 -59.54 -15.11
C TYR A 481 32.18 -60.94 -15.56
N TYR A 482 30.89 -61.27 -15.47
CA TYR A 482 30.36 -62.58 -15.85
C TYR A 482 29.90 -62.67 -17.32
N SER A 483 30.28 -61.71 -18.16
CA SER A 483 29.85 -61.62 -19.57
C SER A 483 30.16 -62.85 -20.43
N LYS A 484 31.11 -63.69 -20.00
CA LYS A 484 31.50 -64.93 -20.70
C LYS A 484 30.58 -66.12 -20.38
N LEU A 485 29.83 -66.09 -19.27
CA LEU A 485 28.90 -67.16 -18.90
C LEU A 485 27.77 -67.29 -19.92
N ARG A 486 27.34 -68.54 -20.22
CA ARG A 486 26.34 -68.83 -21.26
C ARG A 486 25.02 -68.09 -21.02
N VAL A 487 24.55 -68.05 -19.77
CA VAL A 487 23.29 -67.38 -19.36
C VAL A 487 23.33 -65.87 -19.65
N ILE A 488 24.45 -65.21 -19.32
CA ILE A 488 24.60 -63.76 -19.51
C ILE A 488 24.88 -63.42 -20.98
N LYS A 489 25.68 -64.23 -21.67
CA LYS A 489 25.99 -64.07 -23.10
C LYS A 489 24.74 -64.15 -23.99
N MET A 490 23.80 -65.05 -23.67
CA MET A 490 22.54 -65.19 -24.41
C MET A 490 21.58 -64.01 -24.19
N SER A 491 21.68 -63.30 -23.06
CA SER A 491 20.86 -62.13 -22.73
C SER A 491 21.37 -60.81 -23.36
N SER A 492 22.27 -60.84 -24.34
CA SER A 492 22.78 -59.61 -25.00
C SER A 492 23.43 -58.63 -24.01
N PRO A 493 24.59 -58.97 -23.42
CA PRO A 493 25.17 -58.24 -22.29
C PRO A 493 25.45 -56.77 -22.61
N LYS A 494 25.77 -56.43 -23.87
CA LYS A 494 25.99 -55.04 -24.29
C LYS A 494 24.73 -54.18 -24.19
N ILE A 495 23.57 -54.74 -24.52
CA ILE A 495 22.27 -54.04 -24.40
C ILE A 495 21.84 -53.94 -22.94
N ASN A 496 22.08 -54.95 -22.11
CA ASN A 496 21.84 -54.85 -20.66
C ASN A 496 22.66 -53.73 -20.02
N THR A 497 23.93 -53.60 -20.38
CA THR A 497 24.77 -52.49 -19.92
C THR A 497 24.22 -51.14 -20.38
N LEU A 498 23.72 -51.03 -21.61
CA LEU A 498 23.09 -49.80 -22.12
C LEU A 498 21.81 -49.44 -21.32
N ILE A 499 20.97 -50.42 -21.01
CA ILE A 499 19.76 -50.23 -20.19
C ILE A 499 20.15 -49.72 -18.80
N ALA A 500 21.17 -50.32 -18.18
CA ALA A 500 21.64 -49.90 -16.87
C ALA A 500 22.21 -48.47 -16.89
N ILE A 501 23.00 -48.09 -17.91
CA ILE A 501 23.47 -46.70 -18.08
C ILE A 501 22.29 -45.73 -18.17
N GLY A 502 21.24 -46.09 -18.93
CA GLY A 502 20.01 -45.31 -19.00
C GLY A 502 19.31 -45.14 -17.65
N CYS A 503 19.19 -46.21 -16.86
CA CYS A 503 18.65 -46.14 -15.50
C CYS A 503 19.50 -45.26 -14.57
N GLY A 504 20.84 -45.33 -14.69
CA GLY A 504 21.75 -44.48 -13.92
C GLY A 504 21.59 -42.99 -14.25
N MET A 505 21.45 -42.63 -15.53
CA MET A 505 21.17 -41.25 -15.96
C MET A 505 19.81 -40.75 -15.45
N SER A 506 18.78 -41.59 -15.52
CA SER A 506 17.45 -41.24 -14.98
C SER A 506 17.47 -41.07 -13.46
N LEU A 507 18.30 -41.81 -12.72
CA LEU A 507 18.49 -41.60 -11.28
C LEU A 507 19.25 -40.29 -10.98
N LEU A 508 20.21 -39.91 -11.82
CA LEU A 508 20.93 -38.63 -11.70
C LEU A 508 20.02 -37.40 -11.91
N PHE A 509 18.93 -37.55 -12.66
CA PHE A 509 17.95 -36.47 -12.84
C PHE A 509 17.29 -36.02 -11.53
N ILE A 510 17.10 -36.92 -10.56
CA ILE A 510 16.43 -36.61 -9.28
C ILE A 510 17.14 -35.49 -8.49
N PRO A 511 18.44 -35.59 -8.15
CA PRO A 511 19.13 -34.50 -7.49
C PRO A 511 19.24 -33.24 -8.36
N LEU A 512 19.39 -33.40 -9.69
CA LEU A 512 19.44 -32.25 -10.60
C LEU A 512 18.15 -31.42 -10.56
N LEU A 513 16.98 -32.08 -10.48
CA LEU A 513 15.67 -31.43 -10.42
C LEU A 513 15.49 -30.57 -9.14
N GLY A 514 16.10 -30.99 -8.03
CA GLY A 514 15.90 -30.35 -6.73
C GLY A 514 16.89 -29.22 -6.37
N ILE A 515 17.90 -28.95 -7.21
CA ILE A 515 18.84 -27.84 -7.00
C ILE A 515 18.13 -26.51 -7.28
N ASP A 516 18.20 -25.56 -6.34
CA ASP A 516 17.59 -24.24 -6.53
C ASP A 516 18.30 -23.45 -7.65
N ASN A 517 17.53 -22.91 -8.59
CA ASN A 517 18.02 -22.14 -9.73
C ASN A 517 18.68 -20.80 -9.34
N HIS A 518 18.55 -20.37 -8.09
CA HIS A 518 19.06 -19.09 -7.57
C HIS A 518 20.56 -19.14 -7.22
N GLU A 519 21.06 -20.27 -6.73
CA GLU A 519 22.42 -20.38 -6.17
C GLU A 519 23.43 -21.04 -7.14
N SER A 520 22.99 -21.51 -8.31
CA SER A 520 23.88 -22.19 -9.26
C SER A 520 24.59 -21.22 -10.22
N VAL A 521 25.93 -21.24 -10.26
CA VAL A 521 26.71 -20.64 -11.36
C VAL A 521 26.27 -21.29 -12.68
N GLY A 522 25.64 -20.52 -13.57
CA GLY A 522 25.11 -21.02 -14.84
C GLY A 522 23.65 -21.50 -14.80
N SER A 523 22.75 -20.84 -14.07
CA SER A 523 21.34 -21.26 -13.88
C SER A 523 20.56 -21.61 -15.14
N ASN A 524 20.81 -20.93 -16.28
CA ASN A 524 20.16 -21.27 -17.56
C ASN A 524 20.64 -22.64 -18.12
N SER A 525 21.91 -22.96 -17.92
CA SER A 525 22.47 -24.25 -18.36
C SER A 525 21.90 -25.43 -17.57
N MET A 526 21.59 -25.23 -16.28
CA MET A 526 21.01 -26.27 -15.43
C MET A 526 19.61 -26.69 -15.90
N CYS A 527 18.80 -25.74 -16.39
CA CYS A 527 17.51 -26.04 -17.02
C CYS A 527 17.66 -27.00 -18.21
N THR A 528 18.67 -26.75 -19.04
CA THR A 528 18.97 -27.57 -20.23
C THR A 528 19.52 -28.94 -19.83
N VAL A 529 20.47 -28.99 -18.90
CA VAL A 529 21.09 -30.24 -18.43
C VAL A 529 20.04 -31.20 -17.84
N ARG A 530 19.10 -30.69 -17.04
CA ARG A 530 17.99 -31.49 -16.49
C ARG A 530 17.19 -32.20 -17.57
N LEU A 531 16.78 -31.44 -18.60
CA LEU A 531 16.00 -31.96 -19.71
C LEU A 531 16.79 -33.02 -20.51
N VAL A 532 18.05 -32.73 -20.85
CA VAL A 532 18.90 -33.64 -21.64
C VAL A 532 19.15 -34.96 -20.90
N VAL A 533 19.48 -34.90 -19.60
CA VAL A 533 19.76 -36.11 -18.79
C VAL A 533 18.54 -37.02 -18.74
N LEU A 534 17.34 -36.47 -18.51
CA LEU A 534 16.10 -37.25 -18.45
C LEU A 534 15.77 -37.92 -19.79
N VAL A 535 15.85 -37.17 -20.90
CA VAL A 535 15.50 -37.67 -22.23
C VAL A 535 16.49 -38.73 -22.71
N CYS A 536 17.79 -38.52 -22.49
CA CYS A 536 18.81 -39.50 -22.86
C CYS A 536 18.70 -40.77 -21.98
N GLY A 537 18.48 -40.60 -20.67
CA GLY A 537 18.30 -41.72 -19.72
C GLY A 537 17.12 -42.61 -20.08
N PHE A 538 15.96 -42.00 -20.39
CA PHE A 538 14.78 -42.71 -20.87
C PHE A 538 15.09 -43.49 -22.16
N THR A 539 15.78 -42.87 -23.12
CA THR A 539 16.03 -43.45 -24.44
C THR A 539 16.99 -44.64 -24.39
N PHE A 540 18.05 -44.57 -23.58
CA PHE A 540 18.94 -45.71 -23.36
C PHE A 540 18.26 -46.86 -22.64
N ALA A 541 17.50 -46.58 -21.57
CA ALA A 541 16.79 -47.60 -20.83
C ALA A 541 15.70 -48.26 -21.69
N TYR A 542 14.76 -47.46 -22.20
CA TYR A 542 13.62 -47.96 -22.95
C TYR A 542 13.99 -48.48 -24.34
N GLY A 543 14.86 -47.77 -25.06
CA GLY A 543 15.35 -48.20 -26.38
C GLY A 543 16.09 -49.54 -26.30
N GLY A 544 16.87 -49.78 -25.25
CA GLY A 544 17.52 -51.06 -25.01
C GLY A 544 16.52 -52.19 -24.76
N MET A 545 15.48 -51.94 -23.96
CA MET A 545 14.40 -52.90 -23.71
C MET A 545 13.61 -53.21 -24.99
N PHE A 546 13.26 -52.19 -25.76
CA PHE A 546 12.59 -52.32 -27.05
C PHE A 546 13.43 -53.12 -28.05
N ALA A 547 14.72 -52.84 -28.18
CA ALA A 547 15.60 -53.55 -29.11
C ALA A 547 15.68 -55.05 -28.79
N LYS A 548 15.61 -55.42 -27.51
CA LYS A 548 15.57 -56.82 -27.06
C LYS A 548 14.26 -57.51 -27.40
N THR A 549 13.11 -56.88 -27.11
CA THR A 549 11.81 -57.48 -27.45
C THR A 549 11.62 -57.59 -28.96
N TRP A 550 12.09 -56.61 -29.72
CA TRP A 550 12.13 -56.67 -31.18
C TRP A 550 12.96 -57.83 -31.71
N ARG A 551 14.17 -58.06 -31.16
CA ARG A 551 15.01 -59.20 -31.54
C ARG A 551 14.28 -60.53 -31.33
N VAL A 552 13.59 -60.70 -30.21
CA VAL A 552 12.80 -61.91 -29.93
C VAL A 552 11.67 -62.04 -30.95
N HIS A 553 10.89 -60.99 -31.20
CA HIS A 553 9.83 -60.98 -32.20
C HIS A 553 10.32 -61.39 -33.60
N VAL A 554 11.43 -60.82 -34.07
CA VAL A 554 12.00 -61.13 -35.40
C VAL A 554 12.48 -62.57 -35.52
N ILE A 555 12.96 -63.18 -34.42
CA ILE A 555 13.43 -64.57 -34.42
C ILE A 555 12.25 -65.56 -34.46
N PHE A 556 11.16 -65.30 -33.73
CA PHE A 556 10.05 -66.25 -33.56
C PHE A 556 8.87 -66.04 -34.51
N THR A 557 8.66 -64.84 -35.04
CA THR A 557 7.54 -64.54 -35.95
C THR A 557 7.87 -64.84 -37.42
N ASN A 558 9.16 -64.93 -37.78
CA ASN A 558 9.58 -65.23 -39.15
C ASN A 558 9.43 -66.72 -39.50
N LYS A 559 8.58 -67.03 -40.49
CA LYS A 559 8.33 -68.40 -40.99
C LYS A 559 9.54 -69.06 -41.67
N LYS A 560 10.59 -68.29 -42.00
CA LYS A 560 11.85 -68.77 -42.61
C LYS A 560 13.02 -68.45 -41.67
N PRO A 561 13.99 -69.37 -41.47
CA PRO A 561 15.16 -69.06 -40.66
C PRO A 561 15.93 -67.90 -41.27
N LEU A 562 16.32 -66.94 -40.42
CA LEU A 562 17.07 -65.75 -40.83
C LEU A 562 18.40 -66.15 -41.47
N LYS A 563 18.70 -65.63 -42.68
CA LYS A 563 19.95 -65.89 -43.42
C LYS A 563 21.21 -65.43 -42.67
N ARG A 564 21.09 -64.48 -41.74
CA ARG A 564 22.17 -63.96 -40.88
C ARG A 564 21.64 -63.74 -39.46
N PRO A 565 22.41 -64.09 -38.40
CA PRO A 565 21.99 -63.84 -37.03
C PRO A 565 21.99 -62.34 -36.71
N VAL A 566 20.97 -61.87 -36.00
CA VAL A 566 20.88 -60.48 -35.56
C VAL A 566 21.95 -60.23 -34.48
N ARG A 567 22.98 -59.45 -34.82
CA ARG A 567 24.08 -59.07 -33.91
C ARG A 567 23.69 -57.87 -33.04
N ASP A 568 24.20 -57.83 -31.81
CA ASP A 568 24.00 -56.72 -30.86
C ASP A 568 24.37 -55.34 -31.42
N ALA A 569 25.31 -55.28 -32.37
CA ALA A 569 25.67 -54.03 -33.06
C ALA A 569 24.49 -53.41 -33.84
N HIS A 570 23.63 -54.23 -34.46
CA HIS A 570 22.44 -53.73 -35.17
C HIS A 570 21.40 -53.19 -34.18
N LEU A 571 21.27 -53.82 -33.00
CA LEU A 571 20.38 -53.35 -31.94
C LEU A 571 20.86 -52.02 -31.35
N MET A 572 22.17 -51.89 -31.09
CA MET A 572 22.75 -50.63 -30.62
C MET A 572 22.63 -49.52 -31.66
N ALA A 573 22.80 -49.83 -32.95
CA ALA A 573 22.59 -48.87 -34.02
C ALA A 573 21.14 -48.37 -34.06
N PHE A 574 20.15 -49.25 -33.87
CA PHE A 574 18.74 -48.85 -33.77
C PHE A 574 18.50 -47.89 -32.60
N VAL A 575 19.01 -48.20 -31.40
CA VAL A 575 18.89 -47.29 -30.24
C VAL A 575 19.60 -45.96 -30.49
N GLY A 576 20.74 -45.98 -31.19
CA GLY A 576 21.45 -44.78 -31.62
C GLY A 576 20.62 -43.90 -32.58
N VAL A 577 19.84 -44.50 -33.49
CA VAL A 577 18.93 -43.75 -34.35
C VAL A 577 17.81 -43.07 -33.54
N VAL A 578 17.23 -43.77 -32.57
CA VAL A 578 16.20 -43.18 -31.69
C VAL A 578 16.79 -42.02 -30.87
N LEU A 579 18.00 -42.18 -30.32
CA LEU A 579 18.70 -41.11 -29.62
C LEU A 579 19.02 -39.92 -30.54
N LEU A 580 19.42 -40.17 -31.79
CA LEU A 580 19.69 -39.10 -32.74
C LEU A 580 18.44 -38.24 -32.99
N LEU A 581 17.26 -38.86 -33.09
CA LEU A 581 16.00 -38.13 -33.21
C LEU A 581 15.72 -37.26 -31.98
N ASP A 582 16.00 -37.76 -30.77
CA ASP A 582 15.88 -36.96 -29.54
C ASP A 582 16.84 -35.79 -29.51
N VAL A 583 18.10 -35.99 -29.91
CA VAL A 583 19.11 -34.92 -29.97
C VAL A 583 18.67 -33.86 -30.97
N ILE A 584 18.19 -34.24 -32.15
CA ILE A 584 17.66 -33.30 -33.14
C ILE A 584 16.50 -32.48 -32.55
N LEU A 585 15.56 -33.14 -31.87
CA LEU A 585 14.40 -32.46 -31.26
C LEU A 585 14.83 -31.51 -30.13
N LEU A 586 15.76 -31.92 -29.27
CA LEU A 586 16.27 -31.09 -28.18
C LEU A 586 17.08 -29.89 -28.69
N VAL A 587 17.94 -30.09 -29.70
CA VAL A 587 18.69 -28.99 -30.33
C VAL A 587 17.72 -28.02 -31.02
N ALA A 588 16.71 -28.52 -31.73
CA ALA A 588 15.69 -27.66 -32.33
C ALA A 588 15.01 -26.80 -31.25
N TRP A 589 14.57 -27.40 -30.14
CA TRP A 589 14.00 -26.67 -29.02
C TRP A 589 14.97 -25.60 -28.48
N GLN A 590 16.20 -25.97 -28.13
CA GLN A 590 17.15 -25.01 -27.55
C GLN A 590 17.56 -23.88 -28.50
N VAL A 591 17.56 -24.11 -29.82
CA VAL A 591 17.92 -23.07 -30.81
C VAL A 591 16.75 -22.13 -31.08
N THR A 592 15.51 -22.63 -31.13
CA THR A 592 14.35 -21.80 -31.45
C THR A 592 13.68 -21.15 -30.24
N ASP A 593 13.66 -21.83 -29.10
CA ASP A 593 12.97 -21.40 -27.88
C ASP A 593 13.75 -21.90 -26.63
N PRO A 594 14.93 -21.32 -26.34
CA PRO A 594 15.82 -21.79 -25.29
C PRO A 594 15.14 -21.74 -23.91
N LEU A 595 15.41 -22.75 -23.08
CA LEU A 595 14.96 -22.72 -21.68
C LEU A 595 15.83 -21.76 -20.87
N VAL A 596 15.20 -20.72 -20.34
CA VAL A 596 15.85 -19.74 -19.47
C VAL A 596 15.14 -19.65 -18.13
N VAL A 597 15.87 -19.19 -17.11
CA VAL A 597 15.31 -18.99 -15.78
C VAL A 597 14.53 -17.68 -15.74
N HIS A 598 13.24 -17.78 -15.43
CA HIS A 598 12.37 -16.63 -15.20
C HIS A 598 11.93 -16.57 -13.73
N LEU A 599 11.82 -15.35 -13.21
CA LEU A 599 11.25 -15.05 -11.90
C LEU A 599 9.74 -14.82 -12.07
N PHE A 600 8.92 -15.65 -11.43
CA PHE A 600 7.47 -15.51 -11.47
C PHE A 600 6.92 -15.07 -10.11
N ASP A 601 6.02 -14.08 -10.12
CA ASP A 601 5.23 -13.65 -8.97
C ASP A 601 4.04 -14.60 -8.79
N ILE A 602 3.96 -15.25 -7.63
CA ILE A 602 3.00 -16.33 -7.38
C ILE A 602 1.79 -15.83 -6.61
N ASN A 603 1.97 -15.01 -5.57
CA ASN A 603 0.91 -14.47 -4.73
C ASN A 603 1.34 -13.15 -4.08
N HIS A 604 0.37 -12.24 -3.92
CA HIS A 604 0.46 -11.09 -3.03
C HIS A 604 -0.32 -11.37 -1.74
N GLU A 605 0.36 -11.61 -0.64
CA GLU A 605 -0.28 -11.69 0.68
C GLU A 605 -0.19 -10.33 1.38
N VAL A 606 -1.34 -9.81 1.79
CA VAL A 606 -1.43 -8.55 2.50
C VAL A 606 -1.42 -8.84 4.00
N GLN A 607 -0.36 -8.47 4.70
CA GLN A 607 -0.30 -8.58 6.16
C GLN A 607 -1.12 -7.47 6.84
N ALA A 608 -1.54 -7.74 8.08
CA ALA A 608 -2.35 -6.82 8.89
C ALA A 608 -1.66 -5.48 9.19
N ASP A 609 -0.33 -5.45 9.10
CA ASP A 609 0.52 -4.28 9.29
C ASP A 609 0.72 -3.45 8.00
N GLY A 610 0.12 -3.89 6.90
CA GLY A 610 0.15 -3.22 5.61
C GLY A 610 1.31 -3.58 4.70
N ALA A 611 2.20 -4.50 5.09
CA ALA A 611 3.19 -5.06 4.18
C ALA A 611 2.53 -5.97 3.14
N ILE A 612 2.93 -5.83 1.87
CA ILE A 612 2.56 -6.76 0.80
C ILE A 612 3.72 -7.72 0.64
N ILE A 613 3.52 -8.98 1.04
CA ILE A 613 4.47 -10.05 0.77
C ILE A 613 4.25 -10.51 -0.67
N ASN A 614 5.25 -10.27 -1.52
CA ASN A 614 5.28 -10.85 -2.84
C ASN A 614 6.08 -12.16 -2.80
N ARG A 615 5.42 -13.29 -3.09
CA ARG A 615 6.10 -14.59 -3.15
C ARG A 615 6.57 -14.87 -4.57
N GLN A 616 7.86 -15.13 -4.73
CA GLN A 616 8.50 -15.33 -6.04
C GLN A 616 9.13 -16.72 -6.16
N ALA A 617 9.15 -17.30 -7.36
CA ALA A 617 9.89 -18.54 -7.64
C ALA A 617 10.68 -18.47 -8.95
N TYR A 618 11.82 -19.16 -8.98
CA TYR A 618 12.67 -19.30 -10.15
C TYR A 618 12.30 -20.54 -10.95
N ILE A 619 11.70 -20.36 -12.13
CA ILE A 619 11.19 -21.44 -12.96
C ILE A 619 11.91 -21.44 -14.31
N CYS A 620 12.31 -22.64 -14.76
CA CYS A 620 12.80 -22.83 -16.12
C CYS A 620 11.60 -22.82 -17.08
N SER A 621 11.48 -21.78 -17.90
CA SER A 621 10.38 -21.66 -18.86
C SER A 621 10.90 -21.15 -20.21
N SER A 622 10.08 -21.32 -21.23
CA SER A 622 10.28 -20.81 -22.59
C SER A 622 8.91 -20.39 -23.14
N THR A 623 8.88 -19.66 -24.26
CA THR A 623 7.63 -19.05 -24.76
C THR A 623 6.60 -20.11 -25.16
N TYR A 624 7.08 -21.22 -25.71
CA TYR A 624 6.26 -22.33 -26.19
C TYR A 624 6.60 -23.64 -25.46
N VAL A 625 6.93 -23.54 -24.16
CA VAL A 625 7.35 -24.67 -23.32
C VAL A 625 6.36 -25.83 -23.34
N ASP A 626 5.06 -25.53 -23.42
CA ASP A 626 3.99 -26.52 -23.40
C ASP A 626 3.89 -27.29 -24.72
N GLN A 627 4.04 -26.60 -25.84
CA GLN A 627 4.01 -27.18 -27.17
C GLN A 627 5.22 -28.10 -27.37
N TRP A 628 6.42 -27.64 -27.01
CA TRP A 628 7.64 -28.43 -27.10
C TRP A 628 7.62 -29.66 -26.19
N THR A 629 7.16 -29.51 -24.95
CA THR A 629 6.97 -30.63 -24.02
C THR A 629 5.96 -31.63 -24.60
N GLY A 630 4.86 -31.15 -25.19
CA GLY A 630 3.86 -31.99 -25.84
C GLY A 630 4.41 -32.81 -27.01
N VAL A 631 5.23 -32.22 -27.89
CA VAL A 631 5.88 -32.92 -29.00
C VAL A 631 6.82 -34.01 -28.48
N LEU A 632 7.66 -33.70 -27.49
CA LEU A 632 8.60 -34.64 -26.91
C LEU A 632 7.90 -35.80 -26.19
N CYS A 633 6.91 -35.51 -25.34
CA CYS A 633 6.10 -36.53 -24.67
C CYS A 633 5.32 -37.39 -25.68
N GLY A 634 4.79 -36.79 -26.76
CA GLY A 634 4.09 -37.50 -27.82
C GLY A 634 4.99 -38.52 -28.54
N PHE A 635 6.22 -38.13 -28.87
CA PHE A 635 7.22 -39.04 -29.44
C PHE A 635 7.52 -40.22 -28.51
N LYS A 636 7.69 -39.96 -27.21
CA LYS A 636 7.90 -41.02 -26.21
C LYS A 636 6.69 -41.94 -26.03
N ALA A 637 5.48 -41.39 -26.05
CA ALA A 637 4.25 -42.17 -25.95
C ALA A 637 4.10 -43.15 -27.13
N LEU A 638 4.42 -42.71 -28.35
CA LEU A 638 4.42 -43.60 -29.52
C LEU A 638 5.42 -44.76 -29.36
N LEU A 639 6.64 -44.48 -28.89
CA LEU A 639 7.63 -45.52 -28.58
C LEU A 639 7.12 -46.51 -27.54
N LEU A 640 6.46 -46.02 -26.47
CA LEU A 640 5.86 -46.84 -25.43
C LEU A 640 4.80 -47.80 -25.99
N ILE A 641 3.90 -47.29 -26.85
CA ILE A 641 2.85 -48.08 -27.50
C ILE A 641 3.44 -49.18 -28.38
N PHE A 642 4.46 -48.86 -29.18
CA PHE A 642 5.13 -49.86 -30.02
C PHE A 642 5.82 -50.95 -29.19
N GLY A 643 6.48 -50.61 -28.09
CA GLY A 643 7.11 -51.62 -27.25
C GLY A 643 6.11 -52.51 -26.51
N ILE A 644 4.90 -52.02 -26.21
CA ILE A 644 3.80 -52.85 -25.68
C ILE A 644 3.31 -53.84 -26.72
N PHE A 645 3.13 -53.40 -27.96
CA PHE A 645 2.75 -54.29 -29.05
C PHE A 645 3.74 -55.47 -29.16
N PHE A 646 5.04 -55.20 -29.15
CA PHE A 646 6.05 -56.28 -29.20
C PHE A 646 6.12 -57.11 -27.90
N ALA A 647 5.95 -56.50 -26.73
CA ALA A 647 5.88 -57.24 -25.47
C ALA A 647 4.67 -58.20 -25.45
N TRP A 648 3.54 -57.80 -26.04
CA TRP A 648 2.35 -58.62 -26.17
C TRP A 648 2.54 -59.79 -27.14
N GLU A 649 3.12 -59.52 -28.32
CA GLU A 649 3.39 -60.56 -29.32
C GLU A 649 4.39 -61.61 -28.79
N THR A 650 5.37 -61.19 -28.01
CA THR A 650 6.44 -62.09 -27.51
C THR A 650 6.10 -62.85 -26.23
N ARG A 651 4.95 -62.58 -25.59
CA ARG A 651 4.58 -63.18 -24.28
C ARG A 651 4.37 -64.69 -24.27
N LYS A 652 4.04 -65.29 -25.42
CA LYS A 652 3.71 -66.72 -25.53
C LYS A 652 4.92 -67.61 -25.83
N VAL A 653 6.10 -67.02 -26.09
CA VAL A 653 7.33 -67.76 -26.39
C VAL A 653 7.98 -68.22 -25.08
N ARG A 654 7.91 -69.52 -24.76
CA ARG A 654 8.50 -70.11 -23.55
C ARG A 654 9.72 -70.97 -23.90
N ILE A 655 10.91 -70.43 -23.70
CA ILE A 655 12.18 -71.16 -23.74
C ILE A 655 12.96 -70.72 -22.50
N GLU A 656 13.40 -71.67 -21.66
CA GLU A 656 14.08 -71.37 -20.38
C GLU A 656 15.36 -70.54 -20.57
N ALA A 657 16.05 -70.71 -21.70
CA ALA A 657 17.19 -69.89 -22.10
C ALA A 657 16.82 -68.44 -22.55
N LEU A 658 15.53 -68.08 -22.60
CA LEU A 658 15.00 -66.84 -23.18
C LEU A 658 13.87 -66.17 -22.37
N ASN A 659 13.68 -66.53 -21.09
CA ASN A 659 12.65 -65.95 -20.20
C ASN A 659 12.82 -64.43 -19.90
N ASP A 660 13.87 -63.81 -20.45
CA ASP A 660 14.20 -62.37 -20.37
C ASP A 660 13.11 -61.47 -21.01
N SER A 661 12.37 -61.97 -22.00
CA SER A 661 11.33 -61.19 -22.70
C SER A 661 10.11 -60.86 -21.83
N LYS A 662 9.73 -61.78 -20.93
CA LYS A 662 8.58 -61.61 -20.04
C LYS A 662 8.84 -60.54 -18.97
N GLU A 663 10.02 -60.60 -18.35
CA GLU A 663 10.43 -59.62 -17.34
C GLU A 663 10.57 -58.22 -17.94
N ILE A 664 11.12 -58.11 -19.15
CA ILE A 664 11.17 -56.84 -19.90
C ILE A 664 9.74 -56.33 -20.20
N GLY A 665 8.80 -57.21 -20.54
CA GLY A 665 7.40 -56.83 -20.72
C GLY A 665 6.79 -56.19 -19.47
N ILE A 666 7.07 -56.73 -18.28
CA ILE A 666 6.62 -56.15 -17.00
C ILE A 666 7.24 -54.76 -16.76
N CYS A 667 8.53 -54.59 -17.07
CA CYS A 667 9.19 -53.28 -17.00
C CYS A 667 8.53 -52.23 -17.91
N VAL A 668 8.17 -52.62 -19.15
CA VAL A 668 7.50 -51.73 -20.11
C VAL A 668 6.13 -51.28 -19.59
N TYR A 669 5.35 -52.19 -18.98
CA TYR A 669 4.07 -51.83 -18.37
C TYR A 669 4.22 -50.86 -17.20
N ASN A 670 5.19 -51.12 -16.31
CA ASN A 670 5.45 -50.24 -15.16
C ASN A 670 5.82 -48.82 -15.60
N ILE A 671 6.75 -48.69 -16.56
CA ILE A 671 7.17 -47.39 -17.08
C ILE A 671 5.99 -46.65 -17.72
N MET A 672 5.14 -47.33 -18.50
CA MET A 672 3.97 -46.71 -19.11
C MET A 672 3.00 -46.18 -18.05
N ILE A 673 2.60 -47.01 -17.08
CA ILE A 673 1.59 -46.63 -16.07
C ILE A 673 2.10 -45.46 -15.25
N MET A 674 3.33 -45.53 -14.76
CA MET A 674 3.91 -44.47 -13.95
C MET A 674 4.07 -43.17 -14.75
N SER A 675 4.46 -43.23 -16.03
CA SER A 675 4.55 -42.04 -16.90
C SER A 675 3.18 -41.45 -17.22
N PHE A 676 2.17 -42.28 -17.47
CA PHE A 676 0.80 -41.85 -17.77
C PHE A 676 0.12 -41.18 -16.57
N VAL A 677 0.48 -41.57 -15.35
CA VAL A 677 -0.03 -40.94 -14.12
C VAL A 677 0.77 -39.69 -13.74
N SER A 678 2.10 -39.78 -13.70
CA SER A 678 2.95 -38.71 -13.15
C SER A 678 3.05 -37.48 -14.04
N VAL A 679 3.11 -37.63 -15.38
CA VAL A 679 3.29 -36.50 -16.31
C VAL A 679 2.06 -35.57 -16.33
N PRO A 680 0.80 -36.04 -16.43
CA PRO A 680 -0.35 -35.15 -16.35
C PRO A 680 -0.50 -34.47 -14.99
N ILE A 681 -0.24 -35.20 -13.89
CA ILE A 681 -0.35 -34.63 -12.54
C ILE A 681 0.64 -33.48 -12.36
N TYR A 682 1.89 -33.65 -12.77
CA TYR A 682 2.90 -32.58 -12.71
C TYR A 682 2.45 -31.29 -13.41
N ARG A 683 1.69 -31.42 -14.50
CA ARG A 683 1.24 -30.29 -15.33
C ARG A 683 -0.03 -29.64 -14.82
N LEU A 684 -0.86 -30.37 -14.07
CA LEU A 684 -2.09 -29.87 -13.47
C LEU A 684 -1.87 -29.24 -12.09
N LEU A 685 -0.76 -29.56 -11.41
CA LEU A 685 -0.47 -29.00 -10.09
C LEU A 685 -0.13 -27.51 -10.17
N PRO A 686 -0.73 -26.66 -9.30
CA PRO A 686 -0.43 -25.24 -9.27
C PRO A 686 1.02 -25.00 -8.84
N MET A 687 1.63 -23.94 -9.39
CA MET A 687 3.05 -23.62 -9.16
C MET A 687 3.42 -23.36 -7.68
N GLN A 688 2.42 -23.07 -6.84
CA GLN A 688 2.56 -22.94 -5.38
C GLN A 688 2.99 -24.24 -4.68
N GLN A 689 2.75 -25.41 -5.30
CA GLN A 689 2.96 -26.73 -4.71
C GLN A 689 4.22 -27.42 -5.25
N MET A 690 5.35 -26.69 -5.34
CA MET A 690 6.62 -27.19 -5.87
C MET A 690 7.11 -28.48 -5.19
N ASN A 691 6.91 -28.60 -3.87
CA ASN A 691 7.27 -29.80 -3.10
C ASN A 691 6.48 -31.05 -3.55
N MET A 692 5.19 -30.90 -3.86
CA MET A 692 4.35 -32.02 -4.31
C MET A 692 4.79 -32.49 -5.70
N SER A 693 5.03 -31.56 -6.61
CA SER A 693 5.51 -31.84 -7.97
C SER A 693 6.85 -32.57 -7.96
N PHE A 694 7.81 -32.14 -7.14
CA PHE A 694 9.09 -32.82 -6.98
C PHE A 694 8.91 -34.24 -6.46
N GLY A 695 8.14 -34.42 -5.38
CA GLY A 695 7.94 -35.74 -4.75
C GLY A 695 7.28 -36.76 -5.68
N ILE A 696 6.31 -36.35 -6.49
CA ILE A 696 5.63 -37.23 -7.45
C ILE A 696 6.57 -37.69 -8.56
N ILE A 697 7.34 -36.77 -9.15
CA ILE A 697 8.27 -37.10 -10.24
C ILE A 697 9.43 -37.95 -9.73
N SER A 698 10.06 -37.56 -8.61
CA SER A 698 11.22 -38.27 -8.06
C SER A 698 10.86 -39.71 -7.70
N THR A 699 9.70 -39.91 -7.08
CA THR A 699 9.21 -41.25 -6.71
C THR A 699 8.88 -42.08 -7.95
N SER A 700 8.22 -41.48 -8.95
CA SER A 700 7.90 -42.14 -10.22
C SER A 700 9.16 -42.66 -10.92
N VAL A 701 10.16 -41.79 -11.11
CA VAL A 701 11.43 -42.14 -11.75
C VAL A 701 12.20 -43.20 -10.95
N PHE A 702 12.25 -43.08 -9.62
CA PHE A 702 12.92 -44.06 -8.76
C PHE A 702 12.28 -45.45 -8.84
N VAL A 703 10.95 -45.54 -8.71
CA VAL A 703 10.23 -46.83 -8.76
C VAL A 703 10.39 -47.48 -10.12
N CYS A 704 10.30 -46.72 -11.22
CA CYS A 704 10.52 -47.25 -12.57
C CYS A 704 11.93 -47.81 -12.77
N THR A 705 12.95 -47.05 -12.35
CA THR A 705 14.37 -47.42 -12.57
C THR A 705 14.79 -48.61 -11.71
N ILE A 706 14.45 -48.63 -10.42
CA ILE A 706 14.78 -49.74 -9.51
C ILE A 706 14.07 -51.03 -9.93
N THR A 707 12.77 -50.95 -10.25
CA THR A 707 12.03 -52.13 -10.74
C THR A 707 12.67 -52.68 -12.02
N THR A 708 13.08 -51.80 -12.94
CA THR A 708 13.75 -52.21 -14.18
C THR A 708 15.08 -52.92 -13.90
N LEU A 709 15.91 -52.39 -13.00
CA LEU A 709 17.18 -53.02 -12.63
C LEU A 709 16.96 -54.38 -11.96
N LEU A 710 16.03 -54.47 -11.01
CA LEU A 710 15.73 -55.72 -10.30
C LEU A 710 15.18 -56.81 -11.23
N LEU A 711 14.27 -56.48 -12.14
CA LEU A 711 13.68 -57.49 -13.05
C LEU A 711 14.65 -57.90 -14.16
N VAL A 712 15.47 -56.99 -14.68
CA VAL A 712 16.42 -57.30 -15.76
C VAL A 712 17.65 -58.07 -15.23
N PHE A 713 18.16 -57.73 -14.03
CA PHE A 713 19.40 -58.33 -13.49
C PHE A 713 19.16 -59.35 -12.37
N GLY A 714 18.10 -59.21 -11.58
CA GLY A 714 17.84 -60.03 -10.39
C GLY A 714 17.82 -61.54 -10.65
N PRO A 715 17.01 -62.05 -11.61
CA PRO A 715 16.98 -63.48 -11.92
C PRO A 715 18.34 -64.03 -12.36
N LYS A 716 19.14 -63.20 -13.06
CA LYS A 716 20.47 -63.59 -13.56
C LYS A 716 21.49 -63.64 -12.43
N MET A 717 21.44 -62.68 -11.50
CA MET A 717 22.28 -62.69 -10.31
C MET A 717 21.98 -63.90 -9.43
N GLN A 718 20.70 -64.23 -9.22
CA GLN A 718 20.29 -65.41 -8.47
C GLN A 718 20.82 -66.71 -9.11
N LEU A 719 20.64 -66.88 -10.43
CA LEU A 719 21.10 -68.08 -11.15
C LEU A 719 22.62 -68.30 -11.10
N VAL A 720 23.41 -67.22 -11.11
CA VAL A 720 24.88 -67.32 -11.02
C VAL A 720 25.33 -67.61 -9.58
N VAL A 721 24.67 -67.02 -8.58
CA VAL A 721 25.01 -67.23 -7.15
C VAL A 721 24.61 -68.62 -6.65
N THR A 722 23.50 -69.19 -7.14
CA THR A 722 23.06 -70.55 -6.75
C THR A 722 23.82 -71.67 -7.47
N GLY A 723 24.79 -71.35 -8.33
CA GLY A 723 25.70 -72.33 -8.94
C GLY A 723 25.07 -73.27 -9.97
N GLY A 724 24.01 -72.83 -10.68
CA GLY A 724 23.23 -73.64 -11.62
C GLY A 724 23.94 -74.08 -12.92
N GLU A 725 25.26 -74.26 -12.91
CA GLU A 725 26.07 -74.60 -14.09
C GLU A 725 26.51 -76.08 -14.11
N LYS A 726 25.61 -77.00 -13.75
CA LYS A 726 25.74 -78.42 -14.09
C LYS A 726 24.38 -78.94 -14.56
N VAL A 727 24.36 -79.69 -15.66
CA VAL A 727 23.19 -80.31 -16.35
C VAL A 727 22.63 -79.48 -17.52
N ASP A 728 23.33 -79.50 -18.67
CA ASP A 728 22.89 -80.25 -19.87
C ASP A 728 23.72 -79.89 -21.12
N ASP A 729 24.86 -80.57 -21.24
CA ASP A 729 25.43 -80.96 -22.53
C ASP A 729 24.62 -82.13 -23.10
N CYS A 730 23.34 -81.94 -23.44
CA CYS A 730 22.55 -82.86 -24.28
C CYS A 730 21.20 -82.25 -24.69
N ALA A 731 21.23 -81.28 -25.60
CA ALA A 731 20.08 -80.99 -26.45
C ALA A 731 20.57 -80.51 -27.81
N VAL A 732 20.86 -81.50 -28.65
CA VAL A 732 21.07 -81.34 -30.09
C VAL A 732 19.79 -80.77 -30.73
N LEU A 733 19.99 -79.78 -31.60
CA LEU A 733 19.02 -79.25 -32.56
C LEU A 733 18.15 -80.34 -33.23
N PRO A 734 16.83 -80.14 -33.45
CA PRO A 734 16.15 -80.75 -34.57
C PRO A 734 16.16 -79.77 -35.74
N PHE A 735 17.30 -79.62 -36.42
CA PHE A 735 17.35 -78.91 -37.71
C PHE A 735 18.41 -79.51 -38.65
N ALA A 736 18.34 -80.82 -38.88
CA ALA A 736 19.10 -81.48 -39.94
C ALA A 736 18.45 -82.81 -40.40
N SER A 737 17.18 -82.81 -40.80
CA SER A 737 16.59 -83.91 -41.61
C SER A 737 15.20 -83.58 -42.16
N SER A 738 15.09 -82.57 -43.05
CA SER A 738 13.85 -82.43 -43.86
C SER A 738 14.08 -81.93 -45.29
N VAL A 739 15.27 -82.17 -45.85
CA VAL A 739 15.56 -81.88 -47.27
C VAL A 739 15.70 -83.14 -48.14
N ASN A 740 15.77 -84.36 -47.56
CA ASN A 740 16.00 -85.58 -48.35
C ASN A 740 14.96 -86.70 -48.15
N GLN A 741 13.66 -86.39 -48.14
CA GLN A 741 12.63 -87.44 -48.26
C GLN A 741 11.35 -87.06 -49.01
N LYS A 742 11.38 -85.99 -49.84
CA LYS A 742 10.29 -85.67 -50.79
C LYS A 742 10.63 -86.00 -52.25
N LYS A 743 11.67 -86.79 -52.50
CA LYS A 743 12.11 -87.20 -53.84
C LYS A 743 12.48 -88.69 -53.91
N LYS A 744 11.57 -89.55 -53.45
CA LYS A 744 11.41 -90.97 -53.80
C LYS A 744 9.96 -91.29 -53.47
N SER A 745 9.05 -91.04 -54.42
CA SER A 745 8.38 -92.10 -55.17
C SER A 745 7.61 -93.02 -54.22
N MET A 746 6.30 -92.86 -54.03
CA MET A 746 5.30 -93.26 -55.04
C MET A 746 5.60 -94.66 -55.59
N VAL A 747 5.78 -95.66 -54.71
CA VAL A 747 5.66 -97.10 -55.02
C VAL A 747 5.24 -97.81 -53.74
N ALA A 748 4.19 -98.64 -53.84
CA ALA A 748 3.66 -99.61 -52.86
C ALA A 748 2.99 -99.01 -51.60
N GLY A 749 1.71 -99.24 -51.28
CA GLY A 749 0.83 -100.33 -51.69
C GLY A 749 0.83 -101.45 -50.65
N ALA A 750 -0.29 -101.53 -49.91
CA ALA A 750 -0.82 -102.71 -49.21
C ALA A 750 -0.25 -103.14 -47.84
N MET A 751 -1.20 -103.71 -47.05
CA MET A 751 -1.10 -104.60 -45.87
C MET A 751 -0.88 -103.92 -44.50
N SER A 752 -1.93 -103.85 -43.66
CA SER A 752 -2.48 -104.88 -42.73
C SER A 752 -1.84 -104.73 -41.33
N SER A 753 -2.53 -104.18 -40.34
CA SER A 753 -3.29 -104.90 -39.27
C SER A 753 -2.43 -105.68 -38.28
N VAL A 754 -2.90 -105.73 -37.01
CA VAL A 754 -2.75 -106.82 -36.01
C VAL A 754 -1.83 -106.54 -34.79
N VAL A 755 -2.52 -106.36 -33.63
CA VAL A 755 -2.34 -107.04 -32.31
C VAL A 755 -1.48 -106.40 -31.20
N ASP A 756 -2.24 -105.97 -30.18
CA ASP A 756 -2.31 -106.38 -28.76
C ASP A 756 -1.08 -106.63 -27.86
N ASP A 757 -1.34 -106.19 -26.61
CA ASP A 757 -1.15 -106.88 -25.32
C ASP A 757 0.18 -106.73 -24.56
N CYS A 758 0.13 -106.10 -23.37
CA CYS A 758 -0.10 -106.81 -22.10
C CYS A 758 0.32 -105.97 -20.84
N ARG A 759 -0.67 -105.79 -19.94
CA ARG A 759 -0.65 -105.88 -18.45
C ARG A 759 0.17 -104.89 -17.56
N GLY A 760 -0.55 -104.32 -16.58
CA GLY A 760 -0.06 -103.52 -15.42
C GLY A 760 0.56 -104.34 -14.28
N PRO A 761 0.44 -103.99 -12.96
CA PRO A 761 -0.50 -103.06 -12.31
C PRO A 761 0.08 -102.12 -11.20
N SER A 762 -0.80 -101.21 -10.69
CA SER A 762 -1.00 -100.75 -9.28
C SER A 762 0.22 -100.33 -8.40
N THR A 763 0.24 -99.23 -7.65
CA THR A 763 -0.72 -98.83 -6.58
C THR A 763 -0.57 -97.35 -6.19
N SER A 764 -1.66 -96.78 -5.69
CA SER A 764 -1.75 -95.50 -4.99
C SER A 764 -1.52 -95.63 -3.48
N SER A 765 -0.98 -94.60 -2.84
CA SER A 765 -1.43 -94.18 -1.49
C SER A 765 -1.14 -92.71 -1.23
N ARG A 766 -2.15 -92.03 -0.67
CA ARG A 766 -2.20 -90.62 -0.24
C ARG A 766 -1.47 -90.43 1.09
N CYS A 767 -0.90 -89.24 1.28
CA CYS A 767 -1.34 -88.24 2.27
C CYS A 767 -1.08 -86.85 1.70
#